data_AF-M0NLZ8-F1
#
_entry.id   AF-M0NLZ8-F1
#
_cell.length_a   1.000
_cell.length_b   1.000
_cell.length_c   1.000
_cell.angle_alpha   90.00
_cell.angle_beta   90.00
_cell.angle_gamma   90.00
#
_symmetry.space_group_name_H-M   'P 1'
#
loop_
_entity.id
_entity.type
_entity.pdbx_description
1 polymer ?
#
loop_
_entity_poly.entity_id
_entity_poly.type
_entity_poly.pdbx_seq_one_letter_code
_entity_poly.pdbx_strand_id
1 'polypeptide(L)'
;MTSFQSTIGDEEGIAEELAEGQREISIAEFFEKNKHMLGFDSGARGLVTAVKEAVDNALDATEEAAVLPDIYIEIEEVGDYYRLIIEDNGPGITKEQLPKVFGKLLYGSRFHAREQSRGQQGIGISAAVLYSQLTSGQPAKITSRPKGQSRAQYFELIIDTDTNEPEIKADEETTWDRPHGTRIELEMEANMRARQQLHDYVKHTAVVNPHARLELREPGLDEPMKFERATDELPAETKEIRPHPHGVELGALIKMLEATESYSVSGFLQEEFTRVGKKTADSVIDNFRDVYYGRELAWSPPRAHDDRDVAAAVADAVANKGRDATTAFAEGVAETVANNDRLSRSELAEIVDNVAETVAGDTGKTFGGTVRENAVDAAWRAITGAGDDGAGNGADDEDGEGDDATESPLVPDAYALVDDATSTRKDDAAVRAMAEALARRFENLDGDAFRITRDDLDRLVADAATYVAEQHDATFGETARENVVEAFWSRARTVPDDPPKVKAIAGDRDAAADLLDAMRTTDILAPPTDCLAPITAELVEAGLRKEYDADFYAAATRDAEVHGGDPFIVEAGIAYGGEIPAEGSVELLRFANRVPLVYQRGACATTDVIKNIGWRNYGLDQPGGSGLPNGPAVISIHVASTNVPFTSESKDALANVPAIEDEIELAVREAARELKSYLNKRRSMQQRREKQDVLGRILPEMADKVSEVTGRSRPDIDGALARIMNNVSVEREVNGETVTLVVENHSDVNERLEITDIVSTEPTDLSDGTVVDMDGEWFVQWKPEVPSGDERELTYAVDGDADFEVSVGGVETEKLTVNA
;
A
#
# COMPACT_ATOMS: atom_id res chain seq x y z
N MET A 1 4.98 -36.67 33.63
CA MET A 1 4.39 -38.01 33.42
C MET A 1 3.83 -38.52 34.74
N THR A 2 2.54 -38.29 34.95
CA THR A 2 1.76 -38.86 36.06
C THR A 2 0.97 -40.05 35.54
N SER A 3 0.88 -41.08 36.38
CA SER A 3 0.53 -42.46 36.09
C SER A 3 -0.97 -42.70 35.84
N PHE A 4 -1.43 -42.46 34.61
CA PHE A 4 -2.77 -42.88 34.16
C PHE A 4 -2.73 -43.67 32.84
N GLN A 5 -1.77 -44.58 32.72
CA GLN A 5 -1.77 -45.59 31.64
C GLN A 5 -1.59 -46.97 32.23
N SER A 6 -2.66 -47.54 32.76
CA SER A 6 -2.75 -48.98 32.98
C SER A 6 -4.19 -49.44 33.16
N THR A 7 -4.91 -49.58 32.04
CA THR A 7 -5.82 -50.70 31.71
C THR A 7 -6.51 -50.35 30.38
N ILE A 8 -5.85 -50.61 29.26
CA ILE A 8 -6.53 -50.63 27.95
C ILE A 8 -6.92 -52.09 27.71
N GLY A 9 -8.14 -52.42 28.12
CA GLY A 9 -8.86 -53.63 27.72
C GLY A 9 -9.96 -53.25 26.73
N ASP A 10 -10.24 -54.13 25.78
CA ASP A 10 -11.25 -53.98 24.73
C ASP A 10 -12.63 -53.59 25.28
N GLU A 11 -13.01 -52.31 25.22
CA GLU A 11 -14.38 -51.84 25.49
C GLU A 11 -14.78 -50.73 24.51
N GLU A 12 -15.96 -50.90 23.87
CA GLU A 12 -16.70 -49.82 23.20
C GLU A 12 -16.90 -48.69 24.23
N GLY A 13 -16.23 -47.55 24.02
CA GLY A 13 -16.26 -46.43 24.97
C GLY A 13 -15.01 -45.54 24.96
N ILE A 14 -13.90 -45.97 24.34
CA ILE A 14 -12.65 -45.17 24.27
C ILE A 14 -12.90 -43.79 23.63
N ALA A 15 -13.76 -43.71 22.61
CA ALA A 15 -14.10 -42.43 21.97
C ALA A 15 -14.92 -41.52 22.90
N GLU A 16 -15.80 -42.09 23.74
CA GLU A 16 -16.63 -41.35 24.70
C GLU A 16 -15.80 -40.91 25.92
N GLU A 17 -14.89 -41.75 26.39
CA GLU A 17 -13.93 -41.42 27.46
C GLU A 17 -12.91 -40.35 27.00
N LEU A 18 -12.44 -40.43 25.76
CA LEU A 18 -11.61 -39.37 25.15
C LEU A 18 -12.41 -38.08 24.91
N ALA A 19 -13.70 -38.17 24.59
CA ALA A 19 -14.59 -37.02 24.43
C ALA A 19 -14.93 -36.35 25.77
N GLU A 20 -15.13 -37.11 26.85
CA GLU A 20 -15.29 -36.58 28.22
C GLU A 20 -14.05 -35.81 28.70
N GLY A 21 -12.87 -36.12 28.14
CA GLY A 21 -11.64 -35.39 28.37
C GLY A 21 -11.50 -34.07 27.60
N GLN A 22 -12.35 -33.81 26.59
CA GLN A 22 -12.30 -32.57 25.80
C GLN A 22 -12.90 -31.41 26.59
N ARG A 23 -12.15 -30.32 26.72
CA ARG A 23 -12.60 -29.09 27.38
C ARG A 23 -12.40 -27.91 26.44
N GLU A 24 -13.43 -27.08 26.32
CA GLU A 24 -13.32 -25.76 25.74
C GLU A 24 -12.53 -24.86 26.70
N ILE A 25 -11.64 -24.04 26.16
CA ILE A 25 -10.87 -23.06 26.93
C ILE A 25 -11.32 -21.66 26.51
N SER A 26 -11.38 -20.75 27.46
CA SER A 26 -11.68 -19.35 27.15
C SER A 26 -10.49 -18.69 26.43
N ILE A 27 -10.74 -17.57 25.76
CA ILE A 27 -9.68 -16.75 25.15
C ILE A 27 -8.67 -16.26 26.20
N ALA A 28 -9.15 -15.89 27.38
CA ALA A 28 -8.31 -15.44 28.48
C ALA A 28 -7.40 -16.58 28.98
N GLU A 29 -7.95 -17.80 29.13
CA GLU A 29 -7.18 -18.99 29.49
C GLU A 29 -6.16 -19.38 28.41
N PHE A 30 -6.51 -19.21 27.13
CA PHE A 30 -5.58 -19.42 26.02
C PHE A 30 -4.38 -18.47 26.12
N PHE A 31 -4.61 -17.18 26.37
CA PHE A 31 -3.54 -16.19 26.50
C PHE A 31 -2.74 -16.30 27.80
N GLU A 32 -3.36 -16.72 28.89
CA GLU A 32 -2.67 -17.08 30.13
C GLU A 32 -1.61 -18.16 29.87
N LYS A 33 -1.96 -19.20 29.11
CA LYS A 33 -1.04 -20.28 28.72
C LYS A 33 -0.03 -19.85 27.65
N ASN A 34 -0.37 -18.86 26.81
CA ASN A 34 0.40 -18.44 25.64
C ASN A 34 0.86 -16.97 25.69
N LYS A 35 1.26 -16.47 26.88
CA LYS A 35 1.69 -15.07 27.09
C LYS A 35 2.75 -14.54 26.11
N HIS A 36 3.58 -15.43 25.57
CA HIS A 36 4.61 -15.08 24.59
C HIS A 36 4.02 -14.58 23.26
N MET A 37 2.81 -15.02 22.87
CA MET A 37 2.13 -14.55 21.66
C MET A 37 1.72 -13.08 21.75
N LEU A 38 1.48 -12.60 22.98
CA LEU A 38 1.13 -11.21 23.28
C LEU A 38 2.35 -10.31 23.55
N GLY A 39 3.57 -10.83 23.35
CA GLY A 39 4.80 -10.07 23.65
C GLY A 39 5.19 -10.03 25.14
N PHE A 40 4.61 -10.88 25.98
CA PHE A 40 4.94 -11.02 27.41
C PHE A 40 5.81 -12.26 27.67
N ASP A 41 6.87 -12.42 26.89
CA ASP A 41 7.81 -13.55 26.97
C ASP A 41 8.77 -13.48 28.17
N SER A 42 9.12 -12.27 28.61
CA SER A 42 10.11 -11.98 29.64
C SER A 42 9.75 -10.70 30.38
N GLY A 43 10.16 -10.56 31.65
CA GLY A 43 9.87 -9.36 32.44
C GLY A 43 10.46 -8.06 31.87
N ALA A 44 11.51 -8.13 31.05
CA ALA A 44 12.09 -6.96 30.41
C ALA A 44 11.22 -6.47 29.23
N ARG A 45 10.82 -7.39 28.36
CA ARG A 45 9.97 -7.07 27.20
C ARG A 45 8.53 -6.81 27.62
N GLY A 46 8.00 -7.56 28.59
CA GLY A 46 6.65 -7.39 29.11
C GLY A 46 6.39 -5.97 29.64
N LEU A 47 7.37 -5.34 30.28
CA LEU A 47 7.27 -3.94 30.71
C LEU A 47 7.16 -2.98 29.52
N VAL A 48 8.00 -3.15 28.50
CA VAL A 48 7.97 -2.33 27.28
C VAL A 48 6.64 -2.53 26.53
N THR A 49 6.16 -3.77 26.43
CA THR A 49 4.85 -4.09 25.84
C THR A 49 3.71 -3.42 26.61
N ALA A 50 3.71 -3.49 27.94
CA ALA A 50 2.69 -2.83 28.75
C ALA A 50 2.68 -1.31 28.58
N VAL A 51 3.86 -0.68 28.51
CA VAL A 51 3.98 0.76 28.20
C VAL A 51 3.44 1.05 26.81
N LYS A 52 3.80 0.23 25.81
CA LYS A 52 3.36 0.39 24.43
C LYS A 52 1.84 0.40 24.32
N GLU A 53 1.19 -0.67 24.78
CA GLU A 53 -0.27 -0.82 24.66
C GLU A 53 -1.06 0.28 25.41
N ALA A 54 -0.54 0.75 26.55
CA ALA A 54 -1.19 1.79 27.32
C ALA A 54 -0.99 3.20 26.71
N VAL A 55 0.20 3.51 26.20
CA VAL A 55 0.48 4.78 25.51
C VAL A 55 -0.29 4.87 24.19
N ASP A 56 -0.34 3.79 23.42
CA ASP A 56 -1.07 3.75 22.15
C ASP A 56 -2.57 4.01 22.37
N ASN A 57 -3.17 3.37 23.39
CA ASN A 57 -4.57 3.62 23.77
C ASN A 57 -4.81 5.05 24.27
N ALA A 58 -3.86 5.65 24.97
CA ALA A 58 -3.96 7.04 25.43
C ALA A 58 -3.92 8.05 24.28
N LEU A 59 -3.01 7.84 23.31
CA LEU A 59 -2.94 8.65 22.07
C LEU A 59 -4.24 8.54 21.28
N ASP A 60 -4.71 7.32 21.11
CA ASP A 60 -5.95 7.01 20.42
C ASP A 60 -7.17 7.68 21.07
N ALA A 61 -7.31 7.61 22.39
CA ALA A 61 -8.43 8.22 23.10
C ALA A 61 -8.40 9.76 23.07
N THR A 62 -7.21 10.36 23.09
CA THR A 62 -7.04 11.82 23.03
C THR A 62 -7.33 12.36 21.64
N GLU A 63 -6.83 11.70 20.59
CA GLU A 63 -7.08 12.05 19.18
C GLU A 63 -8.57 11.95 18.83
N GLU A 64 -9.27 10.88 19.21
CA GLU A 64 -10.71 10.72 19.00
C GLU A 64 -11.54 11.82 19.69
N ALA A 65 -11.05 12.34 20.82
CA ALA A 65 -11.71 13.41 21.56
C ALA A 65 -11.34 14.81 21.05
N ALA A 66 -10.55 14.91 19.98
CA ALA A 66 -9.93 16.14 19.48
C ALA A 66 -9.18 16.91 20.59
N VAL A 67 -8.46 16.18 21.44
CA VAL A 67 -7.62 16.73 22.51
C VAL A 67 -6.15 16.48 22.19
N LEU A 68 -5.34 17.53 22.28
CA LEU A 68 -3.90 17.43 22.13
C LEU A 68 -3.31 16.51 23.23
N PRO A 69 -2.68 15.36 22.89
CA PRO A 69 -2.29 14.33 23.85
C PRO A 69 -1.21 14.78 24.82
N ASP A 70 -1.45 14.68 26.13
CA ASP A 70 -0.48 14.91 27.20
C ASP A 70 -0.42 13.66 28.07
N ILE A 71 0.64 12.86 27.88
CA ILE A 71 0.75 11.52 28.46
C ILE A 71 1.95 11.46 29.40
N TYR A 72 1.69 11.02 30.63
CA TYR A 72 2.70 10.81 31.66
C TYR A 72 2.89 9.30 31.91
N ILE A 73 4.14 8.87 31.87
CA ILE A 73 4.56 7.47 32.03
C ILE A 73 5.48 7.43 33.24
N GLU A 74 5.10 6.70 34.29
CA GLU A 74 5.91 6.54 35.49
C GLU A 74 6.11 5.06 35.82
N ILE A 75 7.36 4.71 36.09
CA ILE A 75 7.77 3.36 36.48
C ILE A 75 8.45 3.47 37.84
N GLU A 76 7.95 2.70 38.81
CA GLU A 76 8.47 2.64 40.18
C GLU A 76 8.90 1.20 40.53
N GLU A 77 9.98 1.07 41.31
CA GLU A 77 10.38 -0.21 41.90
C GLU A 77 9.62 -0.42 43.22
N VAL A 78 8.85 -1.51 43.32
CA VAL A 78 7.98 -1.81 44.47
C VAL A 78 8.29 -3.23 44.96
N GLY A 79 9.29 -3.35 45.83
CA GLY A 79 9.74 -4.65 46.33
C GLY A 79 10.34 -5.50 45.21
N ASP A 80 9.75 -6.66 44.96
CA ASP A 80 10.15 -7.57 43.86
C ASP A 80 9.42 -7.29 42.54
N TYR A 81 8.55 -6.27 42.52
CA TYR A 81 7.72 -5.90 41.36
C TYR A 81 8.06 -4.50 40.86
N TYR A 82 7.58 -4.18 39.66
CA TYR A 82 7.54 -2.82 39.15
C TYR A 82 6.09 -2.36 39.05
N ARG A 83 5.84 -1.12 39.44
CA ARG A 83 4.57 -0.43 39.23
C ARG A 83 4.70 0.46 38.00
N LEU A 84 3.89 0.19 36.99
CA LEU A 84 3.70 1.03 35.82
C LEU A 84 2.46 1.91 36.04
N ILE A 85 2.62 3.21 35.88
CA ILE A 85 1.56 4.21 35.96
C ILE A 85 1.53 4.94 34.62
N ILE A 86 0.37 4.97 33.98
CA ILE A 86 0.15 5.77 32.77
C ILE A 86 -1.06 6.66 33.00
N GLU A 87 -0.88 7.95 32.72
CA GLU A 87 -1.89 8.98 32.90
C GLU A 87 -2.04 9.81 31.61
N ASP A 88 -3.27 9.98 31.15
CA ASP A 88 -3.62 10.77 29.97
C ASP A 88 -4.58 11.92 30.29
N ASN A 89 -4.69 12.86 29.34
CA ASN A 89 -5.67 13.95 29.35
C ASN A 89 -6.83 13.71 28.38
N GLY A 90 -7.15 12.47 28.06
CA GLY A 90 -8.22 12.07 27.14
C GLY A 90 -9.62 12.35 27.67
N PRO A 91 -10.67 11.86 27.00
CA PRO A 91 -12.06 12.14 27.35
C PRO A 91 -12.50 11.52 28.69
N GLY A 92 -11.74 10.54 29.20
CA GLY A 92 -12.14 9.66 30.29
C GLY A 92 -13.11 8.56 29.82
N ILE A 93 -13.31 7.54 30.66
CA ILE A 93 -14.15 6.37 30.38
C ILE A 93 -15.33 6.37 31.33
N THR A 94 -16.52 6.07 30.79
CA THR A 94 -17.75 5.97 31.57
C THR A 94 -17.71 4.77 32.53
N LYS A 95 -18.46 4.87 33.63
CA LYS A 95 -18.51 3.84 34.68
C LYS A 95 -18.93 2.47 34.12
N GLU A 96 -19.83 2.46 33.16
CA GLU A 96 -20.38 1.25 32.55
C GLU A 96 -19.41 0.55 31.58
N GLN A 97 -18.50 1.32 30.97
CA GLN A 97 -17.56 0.81 29.95
C GLN A 97 -16.19 0.47 30.53
N LEU A 98 -15.77 1.16 31.60
CA LEU A 98 -14.44 1.00 32.19
C LEU A 98 -14.09 -0.46 32.51
N PRO A 99 -14.94 -1.26 33.19
CA PRO A 99 -14.62 -2.66 33.46
C PRO A 99 -14.42 -3.49 32.19
N LYS A 100 -15.17 -3.19 31.12
CA LYS A 100 -15.11 -3.96 29.86
C LYS A 100 -13.84 -3.65 29.07
N VAL A 101 -13.44 -2.38 29.02
CA VAL A 101 -12.23 -1.95 28.29
C VAL A 101 -10.96 -2.61 28.86
N PHE A 102 -10.84 -2.68 30.18
CA PHE A 102 -9.64 -3.20 30.83
C PHE A 102 -9.72 -4.68 31.20
N GLY A 103 -10.92 -5.21 31.40
CA GLY A 103 -11.12 -6.55 31.96
C GLY A 103 -11.75 -7.58 31.01
N LYS A 104 -11.91 -7.26 29.71
CA LYS A 104 -12.43 -8.19 28.70
C LYS A 104 -11.55 -8.18 27.46
N LEU A 105 -11.00 -9.35 27.09
CA LEU A 105 -10.22 -9.50 25.86
C LEU A 105 -11.14 -9.55 24.64
N LEU A 106 -10.64 -9.05 23.49
CA LEU A 106 -11.39 -8.86 22.23
C LEU A 106 -12.59 -7.92 22.41
N TYR A 107 -12.44 -6.91 23.25
CA TYR A 107 -13.43 -5.86 23.45
C TYR A 107 -12.87 -4.51 23.01
N GLY A 108 -13.53 -3.87 22.05
CA GLY A 108 -13.12 -2.55 21.58
C GLY A 108 -14.07 -2.03 20.50
N SER A 109 -14.17 -0.72 20.39
CA SER A 109 -14.95 -0.04 19.35
C SER A 109 -14.42 -0.28 17.94
N ARG A 110 -13.13 -0.62 17.81
CA ARG A 110 -12.41 -0.68 16.52
C ARG A 110 -12.32 -2.07 15.88
N PHE A 111 -12.97 -3.06 16.47
CA PHE A 111 -12.91 -4.44 15.99
C PHE A 111 -13.62 -4.66 14.64
N HIS A 112 -14.58 -3.79 14.32
CA HIS A 112 -15.40 -3.87 13.11
C HIS A 112 -15.12 -2.76 12.10
N ALA A 113 -14.48 -1.67 12.54
CA ALA A 113 -14.19 -0.52 11.69
C ALA A 113 -12.95 -0.78 10.84
N ARG A 114 -13.11 -0.76 9.51
CA ARG A 114 -11.98 -0.74 8.57
C ARG A 114 -11.50 0.69 8.37
N GLU A 115 -10.75 1.18 9.33
CA GLU A 115 -10.04 2.46 9.29
C GLU A 115 -8.68 2.33 9.97
N GLN A 116 -7.75 3.24 9.66
CA GLN A 116 -6.43 3.25 10.29
C GLN A 116 -6.56 3.47 11.80
N SER A 117 -5.96 2.56 12.58
CA SER A 117 -5.84 2.70 14.05
C SER A 117 -4.54 2.07 14.55
N ARG A 118 -4.06 2.51 15.73
CA ARG A 118 -2.90 1.90 16.41
C ARG A 118 -3.26 0.50 16.94
N GLY A 119 -4.40 0.40 17.62
CA GLY A 119 -4.95 -0.85 18.15
C GLY A 119 -6.03 -1.51 17.28
N GLN A 120 -5.70 -2.64 16.63
CA GLN A 120 -6.62 -3.35 15.71
C GLN A 120 -7.53 -4.42 16.36
N GLN A 121 -7.11 -5.08 17.44
CA GLN A 121 -7.74 -6.35 17.87
C GLN A 121 -8.49 -6.27 19.22
N GLY A 122 -8.42 -5.14 19.95
CA GLY A 122 -9.06 -5.01 21.26
C GLY A 122 -8.47 -5.93 22.34
N ILE A 123 -7.17 -6.22 22.25
CA ILE A 123 -6.43 -7.13 23.17
C ILE A 123 -5.44 -6.37 24.06
N GLY A 124 -4.86 -5.30 23.54
CA GLY A 124 -3.63 -4.68 24.05
C GLY A 124 -3.58 -4.44 25.56
N ILE A 125 -4.41 -3.52 26.05
CA ILE A 125 -4.37 -3.14 27.46
C ILE A 125 -4.88 -4.22 28.40
N SER A 126 -5.88 -5.00 27.98
CA SER A 126 -6.41 -6.12 28.75
C SER A 126 -5.36 -7.24 28.90
N ALA A 127 -4.48 -7.41 27.91
CA ALA A 127 -3.32 -8.31 28.02
C ALA A 127 -2.30 -7.82 29.07
N ALA A 128 -2.06 -6.51 29.17
CA ALA A 128 -1.20 -5.96 30.22
C ALA A 128 -1.81 -6.15 31.62
N VAL A 129 -3.13 -5.99 31.75
CA VAL A 129 -3.88 -6.28 32.99
C VAL A 129 -3.81 -7.78 33.34
N LEU A 130 -3.98 -8.66 32.36
CA LEU A 130 -3.85 -10.10 32.56
C LEU A 130 -2.44 -10.45 33.03
N TYR A 131 -1.41 -9.90 32.38
CA TYR A 131 -0.02 -10.15 32.76
C TYR A 131 0.31 -9.64 34.17
N SER A 132 -0.17 -8.45 34.54
CA SER A 132 0.01 -7.92 35.90
C SER A 132 -0.65 -8.83 36.94
N GLN A 133 -1.89 -9.25 36.69
CA GLN A 133 -2.63 -10.16 37.56
C GLN A 133 -1.91 -11.50 37.72
N LEU A 134 -1.42 -12.11 36.63
CA LEU A 134 -0.76 -13.41 36.67
C LEU A 134 0.58 -13.38 37.39
N THR A 135 1.29 -12.24 37.38
CA THR A 135 2.64 -12.14 37.94
C THR A 135 2.67 -11.59 39.36
N SER A 136 1.90 -10.55 39.66
CA SER A 136 1.86 -9.94 41.00
C SER A 136 0.68 -10.38 41.85
N GLY A 137 -0.40 -10.90 41.22
CA GLY A 137 -1.67 -11.17 41.88
C GLY A 137 -2.44 -9.92 42.29
N GLN A 138 -1.95 -8.72 41.98
CA GLN A 138 -2.60 -7.45 42.33
C GLN A 138 -3.64 -7.05 41.26
N PRO A 139 -4.76 -6.44 41.67
CA PRO A 139 -5.72 -5.90 40.72
C PRO A 139 -5.16 -4.69 39.98
N ALA A 140 -5.62 -4.48 38.75
CA ALA A 140 -5.35 -3.24 38.02
C ALA A 140 -6.16 -2.11 38.67
N LYS A 141 -5.50 -0.98 38.95
CA LYS A 141 -6.13 0.19 39.56
C LYS A 141 -6.35 1.24 38.49
N ILE A 142 -7.59 1.63 38.27
CA ILE A 142 -7.95 2.59 37.22
C ILE A 142 -8.72 3.74 37.84
N THR A 143 -8.24 4.96 37.59
CA THR A 143 -8.96 6.19 37.91
C THR A 143 -9.35 6.87 36.60
N SER A 144 -10.62 7.18 36.40
CA SER A 144 -11.05 7.88 35.18
C SER A 144 -12.09 8.94 35.49
N ARG A 145 -12.00 10.07 34.78
CA ARG A 145 -12.99 11.16 34.89
C ARG A 145 -13.47 11.59 33.50
N PRO A 146 -14.73 11.29 33.15
CA PRO A 146 -15.34 11.82 31.94
C PRO A 146 -15.45 13.34 31.97
N LYS A 147 -15.28 13.99 30.81
CA LYS A 147 -15.42 15.44 30.66
C LYS A 147 -16.77 15.94 31.22
N GLY A 148 -16.72 16.95 32.09
CA GLY A 148 -17.90 17.56 32.70
C GLY A 148 -18.36 16.92 34.01
N GLN A 149 -17.74 15.80 34.45
CA GLN A 149 -18.01 15.23 35.78
C GLN A 149 -17.17 15.89 36.87
N SER A 150 -17.74 16.04 38.07
CA SER A 150 -17.07 16.66 39.22
C SER A 150 -16.20 15.70 40.03
N ARG A 151 -16.42 14.39 39.92
CA ARG A 151 -15.67 13.35 40.63
C ARG A 151 -15.13 12.32 39.63
N ALA A 152 -13.99 11.73 39.95
CA ALA A 152 -13.44 10.62 39.20
C ALA A 152 -14.00 9.30 39.76
N GLN A 153 -14.09 8.27 38.91
CA GLN A 153 -14.38 6.91 39.33
C GLN A 153 -13.06 6.16 39.53
N TYR A 154 -12.95 5.43 40.62
CA TYR A 154 -11.84 4.56 40.97
C TYR A 154 -12.31 3.10 40.95
N PHE A 155 -11.59 2.27 40.21
CA PHE A 155 -11.85 0.84 40.09
C PHE A 155 -10.61 0.03 40.41
N GLU A 156 -10.82 -1.09 41.10
CA GLU A 156 -9.87 -2.20 41.16
C GLU A 156 -10.51 -3.39 40.46
N LEU A 157 -9.85 -3.93 39.42
CA LEU A 157 -10.40 -5.03 38.64
C LEU A 157 -9.37 -6.11 38.33
N ILE A 158 -9.89 -7.33 38.19
CA ILE A 158 -9.16 -8.49 37.65
C ILE A 158 -9.97 -9.11 36.52
N ILE A 159 -9.33 -9.94 35.71
CA ILE A 159 -9.94 -10.70 34.63
C ILE A 159 -10.22 -12.12 35.15
N ASP A 160 -11.46 -12.56 35.03
CA ASP A 160 -11.80 -13.98 35.19
C ASP A 160 -11.36 -14.72 33.92
N THR A 161 -10.32 -15.57 34.04
CA THR A 161 -9.74 -16.27 32.89
C THR A 161 -10.60 -17.44 32.42
N ASP A 162 -11.56 -17.94 33.20
CA ASP A 162 -12.48 -18.99 32.77
C ASP A 162 -13.61 -18.41 31.91
N THR A 163 -14.10 -17.21 32.25
CA THR A 163 -15.26 -16.60 31.58
C THR A 163 -14.92 -15.45 30.62
N ASN A 164 -13.70 -14.91 30.67
CA ASN A 164 -13.30 -13.68 29.97
C ASN A 164 -14.23 -12.50 30.30
N GLU A 165 -14.58 -12.36 31.58
CA GLU A 165 -15.37 -11.24 32.09
C GLU A 165 -14.62 -10.50 33.22
N PRO A 166 -14.84 -9.18 33.38
CA PRO A 166 -14.21 -8.41 34.42
C PRO A 166 -14.81 -8.73 35.80
N GLU A 167 -13.96 -8.97 36.80
CA GLU A 167 -14.34 -9.06 38.20
C GLU A 167 -13.90 -7.80 38.96
N ILE A 168 -14.87 -7.02 39.44
CA ILE A 168 -14.66 -5.75 40.14
C ILE A 168 -14.42 -6.02 41.63
N LYS A 169 -13.25 -5.61 42.15
CA LYS A 169 -12.88 -5.70 43.57
C LYS A 169 -13.22 -4.43 44.34
N ALA A 170 -13.12 -3.27 43.71
CA ALA A 170 -13.52 -1.98 44.26
C ALA A 170 -14.14 -1.09 43.18
N ASP A 171 -15.15 -0.31 43.57
CA ASP A 171 -15.84 0.71 42.75
C ASP A 171 -16.22 1.87 43.67
N GLU A 172 -15.46 2.96 43.60
CA GLU A 172 -15.61 4.11 44.49
C GLU A 172 -15.43 5.44 43.74
N GLU A 173 -16.01 6.52 44.26
CA GLU A 173 -15.77 7.87 43.72
C GLU A 173 -14.60 8.55 44.43
N THR A 174 -13.64 9.06 43.66
CA THR A 174 -12.46 9.76 44.19
C THR A 174 -12.33 11.19 43.64
N THR A 175 -11.49 11.98 44.28
CA THR A 175 -11.04 13.29 43.77
C THR A 175 -9.77 13.11 42.97
N TRP A 176 -9.62 13.85 41.88
CA TRP A 176 -8.44 13.80 41.03
C TRP A 176 -8.17 15.19 40.45
N ASP A 177 -6.91 15.56 40.27
CA ASP A 177 -6.55 16.93 39.91
C ASP A 177 -6.83 17.24 38.43
N ARG A 178 -6.71 16.26 37.53
CA ARG A 178 -6.94 16.46 36.09
C ARG A 178 -8.42 16.65 35.74
N PRO A 179 -8.79 17.65 34.90
CA PRO A 179 -10.17 17.96 34.50
C PRO A 179 -10.92 16.77 33.92
N HIS A 180 -10.24 15.97 33.10
CA HIS A 180 -10.71 14.73 32.48
C HIS A 180 -9.48 13.89 32.10
N GLY A 181 -9.69 12.59 31.86
CA GLY A 181 -8.64 11.67 31.45
C GLY A 181 -8.77 10.31 32.13
N THR A 182 -7.79 9.46 31.90
CA THR A 182 -7.67 8.16 32.54
C THR A 182 -6.27 7.95 33.10
N ARG A 183 -6.19 7.27 34.24
CA ARG A 183 -4.96 6.85 34.90
C ARG A 183 -5.06 5.37 35.22
N ILE A 184 -4.08 4.60 34.76
CA ILE A 184 -3.98 3.17 35.04
C ILE A 184 -2.70 2.87 35.81
N GLU A 185 -2.81 2.08 36.87
CA GLU A 185 -1.67 1.50 37.59
C GLU A 185 -1.68 -0.03 37.47
N LEU A 186 -0.54 -0.59 37.08
CA LEU A 186 -0.31 -2.03 36.95
C LEU A 186 0.94 -2.42 37.75
N GLU A 187 0.82 -3.38 38.65
CA GLU A 187 1.96 -3.98 39.34
C GLU A 187 2.28 -5.34 38.72
N MET A 188 3.51 -5.52 38.24
CA MET A 188 3.89 -6.74 37.52
C MET A 188 5.33 -7.17 37.79
N GLU A 189 5.62 -8.44 37.58
CA GLU A 189 7.00 -8.94 37.59
C GLU A 189 7.72 -8.45 36.32
N ALA A 190 8.69 -7.56 36.50
CA ALA A 190 9.42 -6.94 35.40
C ALA A 190 10.88 -6.63 35.78
N ASN A 191 11.67 -6.18 34.82
CA ASN A 191 13.02 -5.65 35.09
C ASN A 191 13.47 -4.64 34.03
N MET A 192 14.41 -3.76 34.39
CA MET A 192 14.90 -2.69 33.52
C MET A 192 16.03 -3.11 32.56
N ARG A 193 16.18 -4.40 32.23
CA ARG A 193 17.23 -4.83 31.26
C ARG A 193 16.98 -4.29 29.85
N ALA A 194 15.73 -4.01 29.50
CA ALA A 194 15.32 -3.43 28.22
C ALA A 194 15.18 -1.91 28.25
N ARG A 195 15.91 -1.22 29.15
CA ARG A 195 15.82 0.25 29.32
C ARG A 195 16.05 1.02 28.03
N GLN A 196 17.04 0.64 27.22
CA GLN A 196 17.27 1.29 25.92
C GLN A 196 16.06 1.14 25.00
N GLN A 197 15.44 -0.04 24.94
CA GLN A 197 14.26 -0.26 24.10
C GLN A 197 13.04 0.53 24.60
N LEU A 198 12.91 0.72 25.91
CA LEU A 198 11.89 1.61 26.48
C LEU A 198 12.13 3.07 26.07
N HIS A 199 13.37 3.56 26.17
CA HIS A 199 13.72 4.92 25.77
C HIS A 199 13.53 5.13 24.27
N ASP A 200 13.99 4.18 23.45
CA ASP A 200 13.77 4.15 22.00
C ASP A 200 12.27 4.20 21.69
N TYR A 201 11.45 3.39 22.37
CA TYR A 201 10.00 3.42 22.18
C TYR A 201 9.42 4.82 22.41
N VAL A 202 9.66 5.41 23.59
CA VAL A 202 9.07 6.72 23.94
C VAL A 202 9.60 7.83 23.03
N LYS A 203 10.90 7.85 22.72
CA LYS A 203 11.49 8.82 21.79
C LYS A 203 10.89 8.66 20.39
N HIS A 204 10.80 7.45 19.87
CA HIS A 204 10.24 7.18 18.55
C HIS A 204 8.74 7.53 18.50
N THR A 205 7.99 7.30 19.58
CA THR A 205 6.59 7.73 19.69
C THR A 205 6.48 9.26 19.62
N ALA A 206 7.42 9.99 20.23
CA ALA A 206 7.46 11.46 20.14
C ALA A 206 7.79 11.98 18.73
N VAL A 207 8.63 11.25 17.96
CA VAL A 207 8.94 11.56 16.55
C VAL A 207 7.70 11.39 15.67
N VAL A 208 7.04 10.23 15.78
CA VAL A 208 5.93 9.87 14.87
C VAL A 208 4.61 10.57 15.23
N ASN A 209 4.50 11.09 16.45
CA ASN A 209 3.37 11.88 16.94
C ASN A 209 3.86 13.28 17.35
N PRO A 210 4.18 14.17 16.40
CA PRO A 210 4.76 15.48 16.68
C PRO A 210 3.80 16.38 17.49
N HIS A 211 2.50 16.11 17.43
CA HIS A 211 1.47 16.80 18.20
C HIS A 211 1.39 16.35 19.65
N ALA A 212 2.05 15.26 20.08
CA ALA A 212 1.95 14.72 21.44
C ALA A 212 3.05 15.25 22.37
N ARG A 213 2.69 15.43 23.65
CA ARG A 213 3.62 15.66 24.76
C ARG A 213 3.75 14.38 25.57
N LEU A 214 4.97 13.88 25.76
CA LEU A 214 5.26 12.68 26.54
C LEU A 214 6.24 13.02 27.66
N GLU A 215 6.01 12.46 28.85
CA GLU A 215 6.94 12.56 29.97
C GLU A 215 7.18 11.17 30.57
N LEU A 216 8.44 10.71 30.55
CA LEU A 216 8.85 9.43 31.09
C LEU A 216 9.66 9.64 32.38
N ARG A 217 9.17 9.04 33.46
CA ARG A 217 9.87 8.91 34.73
C ARG A 217 10.12 7.44 35.03
N GLU A 218 11.38 7.08 35.27
CA GLU A 218 11.76 5.71 35.59
C GLU A 218 12.83 5.67 36.69
N PRO A 219 13.06 4.50 37.33
CA PRO A 219 14.06 4.39 38.38
C PRO A 219 15.47 4.60 37.83
N GLY A 220 16.22 5.52 38.45
CA GLY A 220 17.61 5.80 38.10
C GLY A 220 17.82 7.01 37.18
N LEU A 221 16.75 7.69 36.74
CA LEU A 221 16.85 9.03 36.14
C LEU A 221 16.76 10.11 37.23
N ASP A 222 17.67 11.10 37.17
CA ASP A 222 17.65 12.26 38.06
C ASP A 222 16.49 13.22 37.71
N GLU A 223 16.22 13.39 36.41
CA GLU A 223 15.12 14.19 35.89
C GLU A 223 14.29 13.37 34.88
N PRO A 224 12.96 13.57 34.81
CA PRO A 224 12.12 12.94 33.80
C PRO A 224 12.56 13.30 32.38
N MET A 225 12.50 12.35 31.46
CA MET A 225 12.64 12.64 30.03
C MET A 225 11.36 13.30 29.54
N LYS A 226 11.49 14.46 28.92
CA LYS A 226 10.36 15.26 28.43
C LYS A 226 10.47 15.46 26.94
N PHE A 227 9.37 15.18 26.26
CA PHE A 227 9.22 15.32 24.82
C PHE A 227 8.06 16.28 24.57
N GLU A 228 8.37 17.54 24.25
CA GLU A 228 7.38 18.63 24.08
C GLU A 228 6.76 18.62 22.68
N ARG A 229 5.58 19.23 22.46
CA ARG A 229 4.93 19.22 21.14
C ARG A 229 5.74 20.00 20.11
N ALA A 230 5.77 19.52 18.86
CA ALA A 230 6.27 20.25 17.70
C ALA A 230 5.17 20.96 16.91
N THR A 231 3.93 20.49 17.02
CA THR A 231 2.75 21.08 16.37
C THR A 231 1.53 21.03 17.30
N ASP A 232 0.58 21.93 17.07
CA ASP A 232 -0.74 21.92 17.69
C ASP A 232 -1.82 21.36 16.73
N GLU A 233 -1.40 20.87 15.56
CA GLU A 233 -2.28 20.24 14.57
C GLU A 233 -2.50 18.78 14.91
N LEU A 234 -3.78 18.40 15.06
CA LEU A 234 -4.16 17.00 15.22
C LEU A 234 -4.22 16.28 13.87
N PRO A 235 -3.98 14.97 13.85
CA PRO A 235 -4.29 14.12 12.71
C PRO A 235 -5.69 14.34 12.11
N ALA A 236 -5.78 14.17 10.80
CA ALA A 236 -7.08 14.10 10.14
C ALA A 236 -7.93 12.93 10.68
N GLU A 237 -9.23 13.17 10.84
CA GLU A 237 -10.20 12.13 11.21
C GLU A 237 -10.34 11.11 10.07
N THR A 238 -10.23 9.83 10.41
CA THR A 238 -10.47 8.73 9.48
C THR A 238 -11.97 8.44 9.35
N LYS A 239 -12.35 7.83 8.24
CA LYS A 239 -13.68 7.28 8.04
C LYS A 239 -13.61 5.78 7.80
N GLU A 240 -14.53 5.07 8.44
CA GLU A 240 -14.74 3.65 8.18
C GLU A 240 -15.16 3.43 6.72
N ILE A 241 -14.51 2.46 6.06
CA ILE A 241 -14.85 2.04 4.70
C ILE A 241 -15.38 0.60 4.68
N ARG A 242 -16.20 0.30 3.68
CA ARG A 242 -16.60 -1.08 3.38
C ARG A 242 -15.42 -1.87 2.81
N PRO A 243 -15.42 -3.21 2.95
CA PRO A 243 -14.41 -4.07 2.34
C PRO A 243 -14.26 -3.83 0.84
N HIS A 244 -13.03 -3.92 0.33
CA HIS A 244 -12.76 -3.96 -1.09
C HIS A 244 -12.83 -5.41 -1.60
N PRO A 245 -13.41 -5.69 -2.77
CA PRO A 245 -13.56 -7.06 -3.30
C PRO A 245 -12.27 -7.88 -3.36
N HIS A 246 -11.15 -7.27 -3.78
CA HIS A 246 -9.85 -7.96 -3.85
C HIS A 246 -9.25 -8.33 -2.49
N GLY A 247 -9.79 -7.79 -1.40
CA GLY A 247 -9.33 -8.01 -0.03
C GLY A 247 -10.22 -8.91 0.80
N VAL A 248 -11.14 -9.62 0.16
CA VAL A 248 -12.04 -10.54 0.83
C VAL A 248 -11.55 -11.98 0.62
N GLU A 249 -11.66 -12.76 1.68
CA GLU A 249 -11.40 -14.20 1.66
C GLU A 249 -12.72 -14.97 1.66
N LEU A 250 -12.69 -16.22 1.19
CA LEU A 250 -13.89 -17.05 1.03
C LEU A 250 -14.75 -17.12 2.31
N GLY A 251 -14.12 -17.32 3.47
CA GLY A 251 -14.82 -17.38 4.75
C GLY A 251 -15.49 -16.05 5.14
N ALA A 252 -14.90 -14.92 4.77
CA ALA A 252 -15.50 -13.60 4.99
C ALA A 252 -16.65 -13.35 4.00
N LEU A 253 -16.46 -13.71 2.72
CA LEU A 253 -17.51 -13.62 1.71
C LEU A 253 -18.75 -14.42 2.11
N ILE A 254 -18.59 -15.67 2.55
CA ILE A 254 -19.71 -16.52 3.01
C ILE A 254 -20.46 -15.85 4.17
N LYS A 255 -19.74 -15.36 5.19
CA LYS A 255 -20.38 -14.64 6.31
C LYS A 255 -21.14 -13.40 5.85
N MET A 256 -20.60 -12.65 4.88
CA MET A 256 -21.28 -11.49 4.31
C MET A 256 -22.53 -11.90 3.53
N LEU A 257 -22.47 -12.97 2.73
CA LEU A 257 -23.61 -13.52 1.99
C LEU A 257 -24.70 -14.06 2.94
N GLU A 258 -24.34 -14.60 4.10
CA GLU A 258 -25.28 -15.07 5.13
C GLU A 258 -25.95 -13.91 5.89
N ALA A 259 -25.20 -12.81 6.11
CA ALA A 259 -25.65 -11.67 6.92
C ALA A 259 -26.39 -10.59 6.11
N THR A 260 -26.19 -10.52 4.80
CA THR A 260 -26.76 -9.46 3.96
C THR A 260 -28.29 -9.59 3.82
N GLU A 261 -28.97 -8.45 3.70
CA GLU A 261 -30.40 -8.38 3.40
C GLU A 261 -30.69 -8.40 1.88
N SER A 262 -29.65 -8.28 1.06
CA SER A 262 -29.76 -8.21 -0.40
C SER A 262 -30.16 -9.56 -1.01
N TYR A 263 -31.18 -9.56 -1.87
CA TYR A 263 -31.67 -10.80 -2.52
C TYR A 263 -30.91 -11.16 -3.82
N SER A 264 -30.28 -10.17 -4.46
CA SER A 264 -29.56 -10.31 -5.73
C SER A 264 -28.07 -10.09 -5.55
N VAL A 265 -27.25 -10.80 -6.33
CA VAL A 265 -25.79 -10.64 -6.31
C VAL A 265 -25.39 -9.21 -6.67
N SER A 266 -26.06 -8.59 -7.64
CA SER A 266 -25.79 -7.19 -8.01
C SER A 266 -26.05 -6.21 -6.86
N GLY A 267 -27.13 -6.40 -6.08
CA GLY A 267 -27.43 -5.60 -4.90
C GLY A 267 -26.38 -5.80 -3.80
N PHE A 268 -26.07 -7.06 -3.49
CA PHE A 268 -25.04 -7.43 -2.52
C PHE A 268 -23.68 -6.79 -2.83
N LEU A 269 -23.23 -6.90 -4.08
CA LEU A 269 -21.95 -6.33 -4.53
C LEU A 269 -21.91 -4.81 -4.37
N GLN A 270 -23.01 -4.10 -4.61
CA GLN A 270 -23.07 -2.63 -4.49
C GLN A 270 -23.23 -2.14 -3.04
N GLU A 271 -23.93 -2.90 -2.21
CA GLU A 271 -24.26 -2.53 -0.82
C GLU A 271 -23.16 -2.91 0.17
N GLU A 272 -22.46 -4.02 -0.05
CA GLU A 272 -21.49 -4.54 0.93
C GLU A 272 -20.03 -4.17 0.63
N PHE A 273 -19.72 -3.72 -0.60
CA PHE A 273 -18.35 -3.43 -1.02
C PHE A 273 -18.12 -1.96 -1.38
N THR A 274 -16.89 -1.49 -1.17
CA THR A 274 -16.46 -0.17 -1.66
C THR A 274 -16.14 -0.22 -3.15
N ARG A 275 -16.30 0.93 -3.84
CA ARG A 275 -15.97 1.11 -5.27
C ARG A 275 -16.71 0.22 -6.27
N VAL A 276 -17.74 -0.49 -5.84
CA VAL A 276 -18.59 -1.30 -6.73
C VAL A 276 -19.87 -0.54 -7.05
N GLY A 277 -19.94 0.02 -8.26
CA GLY A 277 -21.19 0.54 -8.85
C GLY A 277 -21.84 -0.50 -9.76
N LYS A 278 -23.00 -0.17 -10.34
CA LYS A 278 -23.75 -1.07 -11.24
C LYS A 278 -22.88 -1.69 -12.34
N LYS A 279 -22.13 -0.87 -13.08
CA LYS A 279 -21.27 -1.37 -14.18
C LYS A 279 -20.22 -2.38 -13.70
N THR A 280 -19.59 -2.09 -12.56
CA THR A 280 -18.59 -2.99 -11.96
C THR A 280 -19.25 -4.28 -11.46
N ALA A 281 -20.42 -4.17 -10.83
CA ALA A 281 -21.19 -5.34 -10.41
C ALA A 281 -21.59 -6.22 -11.60
N ASP A 282 -22.02 -5.61 -12.71
CA ASP A 282 -22.34 -6.33 -13.94
C ASP A 282 -21.10 -7.06 -14.48
N SER A 283 -19.92 -6.42 -14.50
CA SER A 283 -18.66 -7.08 -14.89
C SER A 283 -18.25 -8.23 -13.97
N VAL A 284 -18.43 -8.09 -12.64
CA VAL A 284 -18.20 -9.20 -11.69
C VAL A 284 -19.18 -10.34 -11.96
N ILE A 285 -20.45 -10.04 -12.23
CA ILE A 285 -21.47 -11.06 -12.52
C ILE A 285 -21.17 -11.77 -13.84
N ASP A 286 -20.69 -11.06 -14.86
CA ASP A 286 -20.29 -11.67 -16.14
C ASP A 286 -19.09 -12.61 -15.96
N ASN A 287 -18.07 -12.19 -15.21
CA ASN A 287 -16.95 -13.07 -14.84
C ASN A 287 -17.42 -14.26 -13.99
N PHE A 288 -18.38 -14.05 -13.08
CA PHE A 288 -18.95 -15.13 -12.27
C PHE A 288 -19.72 -16.14 -13.12
N ARG A 289 -20.49 -15.69 -14.12
CA ARG A 289 -21.15 -16.58 -15.09
C ARG A 289 -20.14 -17.39 -15.88
N ASP A 290 -19.04 -16.78 -16.30
CA ASP A 290 -18.00 -17.46 -17.06
C ASP A 290 -17.34 -18.60 -16.28
N VAL A 291 -17.22 -18.45 -14.94
CA VAL A 291 -16.67 -19.49 -14.06
C VAL A 291 -17.75 -20.51 -13.69
N TYR A 292 -18.93 -20.05 -13.27
CA TYR A 292 -20.00 -20.88 -12.70
C TYR A 292 -20.79 -21.66 -13.76
N TYR A 293 -21.08 -21.04 -14.91
CA TYR A 293 -21.83 -21.66 -16.02
C TYR A 293 -20.96 -21.98 -17.24
N GLY A 294 -19.81 -21.31 -17.38
CA GLY A 294 -18.99 -21.37 -18.59
C GLY A 294 -19.40 -20.33 -19.64
N ARG A 295 -18.62 -20.29 -20.73
CA ARG A 295 -18.92 -19.51 -21.93
C ARG A 295 -19.43 -20.41 -23.05
N GLU A 296 -20.28 -19.86 -23.92
CA GLU A 296 -20.74 -20.53 -25.14
C GLU A 296 -19.72 -20.35 -26.26
N LEU A 297 -19.28 -21.45 -26.87
CA LEU A 297 -18.49 -21.41 -28.09
C LEU A 297 -19.34 -20.86 -29.26
N ALA A 298 -18.72 -20.01 -30.08
CA ALA A 298 -19.37 -19.39 -31.23
C ALA A 298 -18.89 -20.01 -32.54
N TRP A 299 -19.83 -20.38 -33.40
CA TRP A 299 -19.60 -21.12 -34.65
C TRP A 299 -20.07 -20.34 -35.88
N SER A 300 -19.38 -20.55 -36.99
CA SER A 300 -19.69 -19.92 -38.27
C SER A 300 -20.96 -20.53 -38.87
N PRO A 301 -21.89 -19.72 -39.39
CA PRO A 301 -23.10 -20.22 -40.05
C PRO A 301 -22.77 -20.95 -41.37
N PRO A 302 -23.65 -21.85 -41.85
CA PRO A 302 -23.49 -22.52 -43.14
C PRO A 302 -23.40 -21.51 -44.29
N ARG A 303 -22.46 -21.72 -45.21
CA ARG A 303 -22.28 -20.87 -46.40
C ARG A 303 -23.24 -21.32 -47.50
N ALA A 304 -23.47 -20.45 -48.48
CA ALA A 304 -24.41 -20.70 -49.59
C ALA A 304 -24.09 -21.92 -50.49
N HIS A 305 -22.92 -22.56 -50.31
CA HIS A 305 -22.51 -23.77 -51.02
C HIS A 305 -22.51 -25.03 -50.13
N ASP A 306 -22.87 -24.88 -48.86
CA ASP A 306 -23.01 -26.00 -47.94
C ASP A 306 -24.40 -26.63 -48.11
N ASP A 307 -24.51 -27.94 -47.96
CA ASP A 307 -25.77 -28.69 -48.10
C ASP A 307 -26.75 -28.48 -46.91
N ARG A 308 -26.48 -27.50 -46.05
CA ARG A 308 -27.20 -27.23 -44.79
C ARG A 308 -27.99 -25.93 -44.90
N ASP A 309 -29.32 -26.04 -44.92
CA ASP A 309 -30.24 -24.92 -45.10
C ASP A 309 -30.95 -24.56 -43.78
N VAL A 310 -30.51 -23.44 -43.18
CA VAL A 310 -31.09 -22.89 -41.95
C VAL A 310 -32.56 -22.50 -42.14
N ALA A 311 -32.93 -21.96 -43.31
CA ALA A 311 -34.31 -21.56 -43.57
C ALA A 311 -35.23 -22.79 -43.65
N ALA A 312 -34.78 -23.86 -44.32
CA ALA A 312 -35.54 -25.11 -44.37
C ALA A 312 -35.72 -25.72 -42.97
N ALA A 313 -34.64 -25.80 -42.19
CA ALA A 313 -34.66 -26.35 -40.83
C ALA A 313 -35.63 -25.58 -39.91
N VAL A 314 -35.58 -24.25 -39.94
CA VAL A 314 -36.49 -23.40 -39.14
C VAL A 314 -37.94 -23.52 -39.62
N ALA A 315 -38.17 -23.56 -40.94
CA ALA A 315 -39.51 -23.66 -41.50
C ALA A 315 -40.21 -24.96 -41.09
N ASP A 316 -39.48 -26.08 -41.10
CA ASP A 316 -39.98 -27.39 -40.69
C ASP A 316 -40.29 -27.43 -39.18
N ALA A 317 -39.44 -26.82 -38.36
CA ALA A 317 -39.64 -26.73 -36.91
C ALA A 317 -40.88 -25.92 -36.50
N VAL A 318 -41.31 -24.96 -37.33
CA VAL A 318 -42.42 -24.04 -37.04
C VAL A 318 -43.64 -24.21 -37.96
N ALA A 319 -43.72 -25.34 -38.67
CA ALA A 319 -44.69 -25.64 -39.74
C ALA A 319 -46.18 -25.57 -39.33
N ASN A 320 -46.49 -25.52 -38.04
CA ASN A 320 -47.86 -25.41 -37.51
C ASN A 320 -48.46 -23.98 -37.57
N LYS A 321 -47.77 -23.02 -38.21
CA LYS A 321 -48.24 -21.63 -38.43
C LYS A 321 -48.53 -21.39 -39.92
N GLY A 322 -49.36 -20.40 -40.23
CA GLY A 322 -49.80 -20.20 -41.61
C GLY A 322 -48.63 -19.89 -42.56
N ARG A 323 -48.62 -20.52 -43.74
CA ARG A 323 -47.51 -20.56 -44.72
C ARG A 323 -46.72 -19.27 -44.86
N ASP A 324 -47.39 -18.14 -45.14
CA ASP A 324 -46.71 -16.86 -45.40
C ASP A 324 -45.89 -16.34 -44.20
N ALA A 325 -46.36 -16.58 -42.97
CA ALA A 325 -45.65 -16.16 -41.76
C ALA A 325 -44.50 -17.10 -41.41
N THR A 326 -44.66 -18.41 -41.64
CA THR A 326 -43.58 -19.40 -41.47
C THR A 326 -42.45 -19.12 -42.45
N THR A 327 -42.75 -18.84 -43.72
CA THR A 327 -41.74 -18.49 -44.73
C THR A 327 -41.01 -17.21 -44.37
N ALA A 328 -41.73 -16.12 -44.06
CA ALA A 328 -41.11 -14.85 -43.68
C ALA A 328 -40.22 -14.96 -42.43
N PHE A 329 -40.64 -15.77 -41.45
CA PHE A 329 -39.86 -16.02 -40.24
C PHE A 329 -38.60 -16.84 -40.51
N ALA A 330 -38.72 -17.94 -41.25
CA ALA A 330 -37.58 -18.79 -41.57
C ALA A 330 -36.54 -18.09 -42.46
N GLU A 331 -36.99 -17.36 -43.48
CA GLU A 331 -36.10 -16.56 -44.34
C GLU A 331 -35.43 -15.43 -43.56
N GLY A 332 -36.17 -14.72 -42.71
CA GLY A 332 -35.61 -13.63 -41.89
C GLY A 332 -34.57 -14.12 -40.86
N VAL A 333 -34.80 -15.28 -40.23
CA VAL A 333 -33.81 -15.91 -39.33
C VAL A 333 -32.57 -16.31 -40.14
N ALA A 334 -32.73 -17.01 -41.26
CA ALA A 334 -31.60 -17.45 -42.08
C ALA A 334 -30.78 -16.29 -42.66
N GLU A 335 -31.43 -15.22 -43.12
CA GLU A 335 -30.76 -14.00 -43.60
C GLU A 335 -29.95 -13.34 -42.48
N THR A 336 -30.53 -13.20 -41.29
CA THR A 336 -29.84 -12.59 -40.15
C THR A 336 -28.68 -13.46 -39.69
N VAL A 337 -28.87 -14.78 -39.63
CA VAL A 337 -27.83 -15.76 -39.28
C VAL A 337 -26.66 -15.69 -40.27
N ALA A 338 -26.93 -15.69 -41.58
CA ALA A 338 -25.90 -15.66 -42.62
C ALA A 338 -25.07 -14.36 -42.66
N ASN A 339 -25.61 -13.26 -42.10
CA ASN A 339 -24.92 -11.98 -42.02
C ASN A 339 -23.95 -11.87 -40.82
N ASN A 340 -23.94 -12.86 -39.92
CA ASN A 340 -23.02 -12.90 -38.80
C ASN A 340 -21.80 -13.76 -39.13
N ASP A 341 -20.60 -13.32 -38.74
CA ASP A 341 -19.37 -14.09 -38.94
C ASP A 341 -19.39 -15.39 -38.12
N ARG A 342 -19.89 -15.31 -36.88
CA ARG A 342 -20.03 -16.42 -35.92
C ARG A 342 -21.20 -16.12 -34.97
N LEU A 343 -21.81 -17.15 -34.42
CA LEU A 343 -22.92 -17.04 -33.47
C LEU A 343 -22.78 -18.06 -32.33
N SER A 344 -23.10 -17.63 -31.11
CA SER A 344 -23.43 -18.54 -30.01
C SER A 344 -24.91 -18.95 -30.04
N ARG A 345 -25.28 -19.97 -29.27
CA ARG A 345 -26.69 -20.42 -29.16
C ARG A 345 -27.58 -19.30 -28.59
N SER A 346 -27.07 -18.53 -27.64
CA SER A 346 -27.78 -17.38 -27.06
C SER A 346 -27.97 -16.22 -28.06
N GLU A 347 -26.94 -15.87 -28.82
CA GLU A 347 -27.05 -14.85 -29.89
C GLU A 347 -28.07 -15.28 -30.96
N LEU A 348 -28.11 -16.58 -31.30
CA LEU A 348 -29.14 -17.14 -32.17
C LEU A 348 -30.54 -17.03 -31.57
N ALA A 349 -30.71 -17.27 -30.27
CA ALA A 349 -31.99 -17.11 -29.59
C ALA A 349 -32.49 -15.66 -29.67
N GLU A 350 -31.62 -14.67 -29.47
CA GLU A 350 -31.95 -13.26 -29.65
C GLU A 350 -32.35 -12.92 -31.10
N ILE A 351 -31.64 -13.46 -32.10
CA ILE A 351 -32.00 -13.29 -33.51
C ILE A 351 -33.41 -13.84 -33.76
N VAL A 352 -33.69 -15.06 -33.29
CA VAL A 352 -34.99 -15.72 -33.45
C VAL A 352 -36.10 -14.90 -32.76
N ASP A 353 -35.85 -14.35 -31.58
CA ASP A 353 -36.80 -13.49 -30.88
C ASP A 353 -37.08 -12.17 -31.63
N ASN A 354 -36.03 -11.48 -32.08
CA ASN A 354 -36.14 -10.21 -32.82
C ASN A 354 -36.87 -10.40 -34.17
N VAL A 355 -36.58 -11.48 -34.89
CA VAL A 355 -37.27 -11.80 -36.14
C VAL A 355 -38.72 -12.20 -35.87
N ALA A 356 -39.00 -12.95 -34.80
CA ALA A 356 -40.36 -13.30 -34.42
C ALA A 356 -41.22 -12.06 -34.11
N GLU A 357 -40.64 -11.05 -33.45
CA GLU A 357 -41.30 -9.78 -33.18
C GLU A 357 -41.56 -8.97 -34.45
N THR A 358 -40.58 -8.91 -35.35
CA THR A 358 -40.71 -8.23 -36.65
C THR A 358 -41.84 -8.86 -37.47
N VAL A 359 -41.84 -10.19 -37.62
CA VAL A 359 -42.89 -10.91 -38.36
C VAL A 359 -44.25 -10.77 -37.69
N ALA A 360 -44.31 -10.70 -36.35
CA ALA A 360 -45.55 -10.44 -35.64
C ALA A 360 -46.10 -9.04 -35.93
N GLY A 361 -45.24 -8.03 -36.04
CA GLY A 361 -45.60 -6.67 -36.46
C GLY A 361 -46.16 -6.60 -37.87
N ASP A 362 -45.54 -7.31 -38.81
CA ASP A 362 -45.89 -7.26 -40.24
C ASP A 362 -47.08 -8.13 -40.62
N THR A 363 -47.22 -9.30 -39.98
CA THR A 363 -48.23 -10.30 -40.35
C THR A 363 -49.37 -10.45 -39.35
N GLY A 364 -49.23 -9.85 -38.16
CA GLY A 364 -50.17 -10.00 -37.04
C GLY A 364 -50.17 -11.39 -36.38
N LYS A 365 -49.25 -12.29 -36.76
CA LYS A 365 -49.14 -13.65 -36.21
C LYS A 365 -47.96 -13.75 -35.26
N THR A 366 -48.21 -14.20 -34.04
CA THR A 366 -47.17 -14.38 -33.02
C THR A 366 -46.65 -15.81 -32.98
N PHE A 367 -45.33 -15.93 -32.82
CA PHE A 367 -44.64 -17.17 -32.46
C PHE A 367 -44.47 -17.19 -30.94
N GLY A 368 -45.03 -18.21 -30.27
CA GLY A 368 -44.90 -18.36 -28.81
C GLY A 368 -43.56 -18.98 -28.42
N GLY A 369 -43.18 -18.86 -27.13
CA GLY A 369 -41.85 -19.27 -26.63
C GLY A 369 -41.38 -20.64 -27.09
N THR A 370 -42.19 -21.69 -26.92
CA THR A 370 -41.83 -23.06 -27.37
C THR A 370 -41.57 -23.17 -28.88
N VAL A 371 -42.27 -22.37 -29.70
CA VAL A 371 -42.06 -22.38 -31.16
C VAL A 371 -40.76 -21.67 -31.53
N ARG A 372 -40.41 -20.62 -30.78
CA ARG A 372 -39.13 -19.92 -30.94
C ARG A 372 -37.97 -20.81 -30.49
N GLU A 373 -38.11 -21.48 -29.36
CA GLU A 373 -37.12 -22.46 -28.87
C GLU A 373 -36.87 -23.60 -29.87
N ASN A 374 -37.94 -24.19 -30.44
CA ASN A 374 -37.78 -25.19 -31.51
C ASN A 374 -37.07 -24.63 -32.75
N ALA A 375 -37.28 -23.35 -33.08
CA ALA A 375 -36.60 -22.69 -34.19
C ALA A 375 -35.11 -22.45 -33.88
N VAL A 376 -34.77 -22.06 -32.64
CA VAL A 376 -33.38 -21.96 -32.17
C VAL A 376 -32.69 -23.30 -32.28
N ASP A 377 -33.30 -24.36 -31.76
CA ASP A 377 -32.70 -25.70 -31.79
C ASP A 377 -32.51 -26.20 -33.24
N ALA A 378 -33.48 -25.98 -34.12
CA ALA A 378 -33.38 -26.39 -35.52
C ALA A 378 -32.28 -25.60 -36.28
N ALA A 379 -32.23 -24.28 -36.09
CA ALA A 379 -31.18 -23.45 -36.68
C ALA A 379 -29.80 -23.79 -36.10
N TRP A 380 -29.70 -24.04 -34.79
CA TRP A 380 -28.44 -24.38 -34.13
C TRP A 380 -27.89 -25.71 -34.63
N ARG A 381 -28.73 -26.75 -34.77
CA ARG A 381 -28.32 -28.03 -35.37
C ARG A 381 -27.86 -27.87 -36.82
N ALA A 382 -28.49 -27.01 -37.61
CA ALA A 382 -28.04 -26.72 -38.97
C ALA A 382 -26.65 -26.06 -39.00
N ILE A 383 -26.34 -25.20 -38.03
CA ILE A 383 -25.05 -24.52 -37.88
C ILE A 383 -23.95 -25.50 -37.43
N THR A 384 -24.20 -26.27 -36.38
CA THR A 384 -23.17 -27.09 -35.70
C THR A 384 -23.07 -28.52 -36.23
N GLY A 385 -24.11 -29.04 -36.88
CA GLY A 385 -24.23 -30.46 -37.24
C GLY A 385 -24.58 -31.38 -36.07
N ALA A 386 -24.88 -30.81 -34.89
CA ALA A 386 -25.22 -31.59 -33.71
C ALA A 386 -26.57 -32.30 -33.85
N GLY A 387 -26.66 -33.55 -33.40
CA GLY A 387 -27.91 -34.33 -33.38
C GLY A 387 -28.33 -35.00 -34.70
N ASP A 388 -27.46 -35.09 -35.71
CA ASP A 388 -27.64 -36.05 -36.81
C ASP A 388 -27.25 -37.45 -36.30
N ASP A 389 -28.15 -38.05 -35.52
CA ASP A 389 -28.12 -39.48 -35.27
C ASP A 389 -28.34 -40.17 -36.62
N GLY A 390 -27.23 -40.59 -37.25
CA GLY A 390 -27.26 -41.56 -38.33
C GLY A 390 -28.14 -42.73 -37.91
N ALA A 391 -29.38 -42.76 -38.40
CA ALA A 391 -30.26 -43.90 -38.29
C ALA A 391 -29.67 -45.05 -39.13
N GLY A 392 -28.71 -45.74 -38.54
CA GLY A 392 -28.00 -46.89 -39.09
C GLY A 392 -27.60 -47.84 -37.97
N ASN A 393 -28.53 -48.68 -37.56
CA ASN A 393 -28.28 -49.81 -36.68
C ASN A 393 -27.33 -50.83 -37.36
N GLY A 394 -26.19 -51.15 -36.74
CA GLY A 394 -25.32 -52.29 -37.09
C GLY A 394 -23.84 -51.98 -36.79
N ALA A 395 -23.24 -52.47 -35.71
CA ALA A 395 -22.67 -53.82 -35.58
C ALA A 395 -21.63 -54.15 -36.67
N ASP A 396 -20.37 -54.27 -36.26
CA ASP A 396 -19.25 -54.93 -36.93
C ASP A 396 -19.14 -54.78 -38.46
N ASP A 397 -18.33 -53.83 -38.93
CA ASP A 397 -17.64 -53.95 -40.23
C ASP A 397 -16.26 -53.25 -40.14
N GLU A 398 -15.26 -54.02 -39.70
CA GLU A 398 -13.89 -53.84 -40.18
C GLU A 398 -13.89 -54.20 -41.69
N ASP A 399 -13.29 -53.35 -42.52
CA ASP A 399 -13.13 -53.47 -43.99
C ASP A 399 -14.26 -52.88 -44.86
N GLY A 400 -14.28 -51.54 -44.97
CA GLY A 400 -15.01 -50.82 -46.02
C GLY A 400 -14.35 -49.47 -46.35
N GLU A 401 -13.61 -49.41 -47.46
CA GLU A 401 -13.22 -48.16 -48.12
C GLU A 401 -14.50 -47.47 -48.66
N GLY A 402 -15.09 -46.60 -47.84
CA GLY A 402 -16.21 -45.72 -48.17
C GLY A 402 -15.84 -44.27 -47.85
N ASP A 403 -15.56 -43.50 -48.91
CA ASP A 403 -14.96 -42.16 -48.93
C ASP A 403 -16.00 -41.02 -48.77
N ASP A 404 -16.88 -41.08 -47.77
CA ASP A 404 -17.85 -39.97 -47.56
C ASP A 404 -18.35 -39.86 -46.11
N ALA A 405 -17.42 -39.85 -45.14
CA ALA A 405 -17.73 -39.32 -43.81
C ALA A 405 -17.68 -37.79 -43.91
N THR A 406 -18.85 -37.15 -44.01
CA THR A 406 -18.97 -35.69 -44.05
C THR A 406 -18.22 -35.09 -42.85
N GLU A 407 -17.18 -34.31 -43.12
CA GLU A 407 -16.34 -33.68 -42.10
C GLU A 407 -17.21 -32.82 -41.17
N SER A 408 -17.03 -32.97 -39.83
CA SER A 408 -17.82 -32.24 -38.84
C SER A 408 -17.75 -30.73 -39.12
N PRO A 409 -18.89 -30.00 -39.14
CA PRO A 409 -18.91 -28.57 -39.45
C PRO A 409 -18.09 -27.69 -38.52
N LEU A 410 -17.70 -28.21 -37.36
CA LEU A 410 -16.89 -27.52 -36.36
C LEU A 410 -15.39 -27.51 -36.73
N VAL A 411 -14.93 -28.47 -37.55
CA VAL A 411 -13.51 -28.66 -37.88
C VAL A 411 -12.89 -27.45 -38.59
N PRO A 412 -13.53 -26.83 -39.61
CA PRO A 412 -12.95 -25.65 -40.27
C PRO A 412 -12.76 -24.46 -39.33
N ASP A 413 -13.67 -24.27 -38.38
CA ASP A 413 -13.58 -23.21 -37.38
C ASP A 413 -12.50 -23.48 -36.34
N ALA A 414 -12.43 -24.73 -35.85
CA ALA A 414 -11.39 -25.16 -34.95
C ALA A 414 -10.01 -25.09 -35.60
N TYR A 415 -9.92 -25.43 -36.90
CA TYR A 415 -8.69 -25.36 -37.67
C TYR A 415 -8.16 -23.94 -37.75
N ALA A 416 -9.01 -22.99 -38.15
CA ALA A 416 -8.61 -21.58 -38.23
C ALA A 416 -8.12 -21.05 -36.87
N LEU A 417 -8.76 -21.47 -35.78
CA LEU A 417 -8.36 -21.11 -34.42
C LEU A 417 -6.99 -21.68 -34.01
N VAL A 418 -6.78 -22.97 -34.26
CA VAL A 418 -5.52 -23.65 -33.89
C VAL A 418 -4.37 -23.16 -34.79
N ASP A 419 -4.63 -22.94 -36.08
CA ASP A 419 -3.64 -22.41 -37.02
C ASP A 419 -3.19 -21.00 -36.62
N ASP A 420 -4.12 -20.09 -36.34
CA ASP A 420 -3.82 -18.74 -35.85
C ASP A 420 -3.04 -18.75 -34.52
N ALA A 421 -3.40 -19.66 -33.61
CA ALA A 421 -2.81 -19.75 -32.26
C ALA A 421 -1.41 -20.38 -32.24
N THR A 422 -1.06 -21.17 -33.27
CA THR A 422 0.18 -21.96 -33.30
C THR A 422 1.18 -21.35 -34.26
N SER A 423 2.46 -21.28 -33.87
CA SER A 423 3.49 -20.67 -34.73
C SER A 423 3.61 -21.40 -36.07
N THR A 424 4.06 -20.72 -37.13
CA THR A 424 4.29 -21.26 -38.50
C THR A 424 5.32 -22.40 -38.61
N ARG A 425 5.76 -22.99 -37.48
CA ARG A 425 6.67 -24.14 -37.40
C ARG A 425 5.94 -25.48 -37.26
N LYS A 426 4.61 -25.49 -37.12
CA LYS A 426 3.80 -26.70 -37.11
C LYS A 426 3.40 -27.07 -38.53
N ASP A 427 3.37 -28.36 -38.81
CA ASP A 427 2.86 -28.89 -40.07
C ASP A 427 1.34 -28.87 -40.07
N ASP A 428 0.77 -28.55 -41.23
CA ASP A 428 -0.67 -28.42 -41.50
C ASP A 428 -1.46 -29.66 -41.03
N ALA A 429 -0.86 -30.84 -41.17
CA ALA A 429 -1.42 -32.12 -40.73
C ALA A 429 -1.59 -32.19 -39.20
N ALA A 430 -0.66 -31.66 -38.41
CA ALA A 430 -0.77 -31.64 -36.95
C ALA A 430 -1.81 -30.62 -36.46
N VAL A 431 -1.88 -29.45 -37.12
CA VAL A 431 -2.92 -28.43 -36.85
C VAL A 431 -4.30 -29.01 -37.14
N ARG A 432 -4.45 -29.72 -38.26
CA ARG A 432 -5.70 -30.39 -38.63
C ARG A 432 -6.10 -31.50 -37.67
N ALA A 433 -5.15 -32.36 -37.28
CA ALA A 433 -5.39 -33.41 -36.29
C ALA A 433 -5.84 -32.83 -34.93
N MET A 434 -5.25 -31.71 -34.51
CA MET A 434 -5.65 -31.00 -33.30
C MET A 434 -7.06 -30.42 -33.40
N ALA A 435 -7.39 -29.81 -34.54
CA ALA A 435 -8.73 -29.26 -34.80
C ALA A 435 -9.82 -30.35 -34.81
N GLU A 436 -9.56 -31.50 -35.46
CA GLU A 436 -10.46 -32.65 -35.46
C GLU A 436 -10.63 -33.25 -34.05
N ALA A 437 -9.52 -33.36 -33.30
CA ALA A 437 -9.53 -33.88 -31.94
C ALA A 437 -10.33 -32.97 -30.98
N LEU A 438 -10.28 -31.64 -31.18
CA LEU A 438 -11.06 -30.67 -30.42
C LEU A 438 -12.53 -30.67 -30.84
N ALA A 439 -12.82 -30.62 -32.14
CA ALA A 439 -14.20 -30.66 -32.67
C ALA A 439 -14.98 -31.85 -32.12
N ARG A 440 -14.39 -33.06 -32.16
CA ARG A 440 -14.99 -34.28 -31.59
C ARG A 440 -15.23 -34.21 -30.08
N ARG A 441 -14.39 -33.48 -29.35
CA ARG A 441 -14.54 -33.29 -27.89
C ARG A 441 -15.56 -32.21 -27.55
N PHE A 442 -15.84 -31.30 -28.47
CA PHE A 442 -16.85 -30.26 -28.31
C PHE A 442 -18.27 -30.73 -28.65
N GLU A 443 -18.40 -31.81 -29.43
CA GLU A 443 -19.69 -32.44 -29.72
C GLU A 443 -20.42 -32.84 -28.42
N ASN A 444 -21.71 -32.52 -28.33
CA ASN A 444 -22.56 -32.75 -27.16
C ASN A 444 -22.15 -32.04 -25.86
N LEU A 445 -21.28 -31.02 -25.91
CA LEU A 445 -20.97 -30.19 -24.73
C LEU A 445 -22.25 -29.53 -24.20
N ASP A 446 -22.56 -29.80 -22.94
CA ASP A 446 -23.75 -29.33 -22.22
C ASP A 446 -25.05 -29.50 -23.03
N GLY A 447 -25.28 -30.70 -23.58
CA GLY A 447 -26.49 -31.00 -24.34
C GLY A 447 -26.64 -30.15 -25.61
N ASP A 448 -25.53 -29.94 -26.32
CA ASP A 448 -25.40 -29.10 -27.52
C ASP A 448 -25.48 -27.59 -27.28
N ALA A 449 -25.43 -27.13 -26.03
CA ALA A 449 -25.29 -25.70 -25.74
C ALA A 449 -23.86 -25.18 -25.99
N PHE A 450 -22.87 -26.09 -26.12
CA PHE A 450 -21.45 -25.77 -26.30
C PHE A 450 -20.92 -24.83 -25.21
N ARG A 451 -21.42 -25.00 -23.99
CA ARG A 451 -20.95 -24.28 -22.80
C ARG A 451 -19.74 -24.99 -22.23
N ILE A 452 -18.72 -24.21 -21.90
CA ILE A 452 -17.48 -24.74 -21.34
C ILE A 452 -16.83 -23.72 -20.39
N THR A 453 -16.30 -24.20 -19.27
CA THR A 453 -15.48 -23.40 -18.37
C THR A 453 -14.04 -23.28 -18.91
N ARG A 454 -13.27 -22.30 -18.43
CA ARG A 454 -11.88 -22.14 -18.87
C ARG A 454 -11.02 -23.36 -18.50
N ASP A 455 -11.26 -23.93 -17.32
CA ASP A 455 -10.53 -25.09 -16.81
C ASP A 455 -10.86 -26.35 -17.61
N ASP A 456 -12.13 -26.56 -17.96
CA ASP A 456 -12.52 -27.68 -18.83
C ASP A 456 -11.96 -27.52 -20.23
N LEU A 457 -11.92 -26.29 -20.78
CA LEU A 457 -11.29 -26.02 -22.07
C LEU A 457 -9.79 -26.33 -22.06
N ASP A 458 -9.07 -25.92 -21.02
CA ASP A 458 -7.64 -26.26 -20.86
C ASP A 458 -7.44 -27.78 -20.82
N ARG A 459 -8.28 -28.49 -20.06
CA ARG A 459 -8.25 -29.95 -19.97
C ARG A 459 -8.52 -30.62 -21.32
N LEU A 460 -9.53 -30.16 -22.06
CA LEU A 460 -9.85 -30.70 -23.39
C LEU A 460 -8.73 -30.42 -24.41
N VAL A 461 -8.08 -29.25 -24.36
CA VAL A 461 -6.93 -28.92 -25.20
C VAL A 461 -5.72 -29.78 -24.83
N ALA A 462 -5.46 -30.01 -23.55
CA ALA A 462 -4.40 -30.92 -23.10
C ALA A 462 -4.64 -32.37 -23.55
N ASP A 463 -5.87 -32.85 -23.46
CA ASP A 463 -6.27 -34.18 -23.89
C ASP A 463 -6.19 -34.34 -25.42
N ALA A 464 -6.60 -33.31 -26.18
CA ALA A 464 -6.45 -33.27 -27.64
C ALA A 464 -4.97 -33.27 -28.05
N ALA A 465 -4.13 -32.47 -27.40
CA ALA A 465 -2.69 -32.44 -27.65
C ALA A 465 -2.02 -33.80 -27.37
N THR A 466 -2.47 -34.50 -26.32
CA THR A 466 -1.99 -35.85 -25.98
C THR A 466 -2.38 -36.85 -27.07
N TYR A 467 -3.63 -36.81 -27.53
CA TYR A 467 -4.10 -37.64 -28.64
C TYR A 467 -3.29 -37.40 -29.93
N VAL A 468 -3.02 -36.14 -30.28
CA VAL A 468 -2.23 -35.81 -31.48
C VAL A 468 -0.79 -36.29 -31.36
N ALA A 469 -0.19 -36.19 -30.16
CA ALA A 469 1.15 -36.73 -29.92
C ALA A 469 1.22 -38.25 -30.09
N GLU A 470 0.18 -38.98 -29.65
CA GLU A 470 0.13 -40.43 -29.75
C GLU A 470 -0.18 -40.93 -31.17
N GLN A 471 -1.08 -40.27 -31.89
CA GLN A 471 -1.60 -40.74 -33.18
C GLN A 471 -0.90 -40.14 -34.40
N HIS A 472 -0.30 -38.94 -34.26
CA HIS A 472 0.27 -38.19 -35.38
C HIS A 472 1.74 -37.78 -35.17
N ASP A 473 2.40 -38.26 -34.10
CA ASP A 473 3.82 -37.98 -33.76
C ASP A 473 4.16 -36.48 -33.70
N ALA A 474 3.18 -35.65 -33.32
CA ALA A 474 3.29 -34.19 -33.25
C ALA A 474 2.94 -33.66 -31.86
N THR A 475 3.81 -32.84 -31.27
CA THR A 475 3.66 -32.37 -29.89
C THR A 475 3.27 -30.90 -29.80
N PHE A 476 2.32 -30.57 -28.92
CA PHE A 476 1.96 -29.19 -28.58
C PHE A 476 2.51 -28.86 -27.19
N GLY A 477 3.48 -27.94 -27.13
CA GLY A 477 4.05 -27.47 -25.87
C GLY A 477 3.06 -26.65 -25.06
N GLU A 478 3.39 -26.36 -23.80
CA GLU A 478 2.57 -25.58 -22.86
C GLU A 478 2.07 -24.25 -23.46
N THR A 479 2.98 -23.39 -23.94
CA THR A 479 2.61 -22.12 -24.57
C THR A 479 1.69 -22.28 -25.80
N ALA A 480 1.86 -23.35 -26.59
CA ALA A 480 0.99 -23.58 -27.75
C ALA A 480 -0.43 -23.98 -27.32
N ARG A 481 -0.54 -24.77 -26.24
CA ARG A 481 -1.84 -25.14 -25.66
C ARG A 481 -2.52 -23.93 -25.03
N GLU A 482 -1.79 -23.12 -24.26
CA GLU A 482 -2.28 -21.87 -23.68
C GLU A 482 -2.82 -20.91 -24.76
N ASN A 483 -2.08 -20.74 -25.86
CA ASN A 483 -2.53 -19.91 -26.98
C ASN A 483 -3.81 -20.45 -27.63
N VAL A 484 -3.94 -21.77 -27.79
CA VAL A 484 -5.15 -22.40 -28.34
C VAL A 484 -6.33 -22.18 -27.40
N VAL A 485 -6.15 -22.41 -26.09
CA VAL A 485 -7.18 -22.12 -25.07
C VAL A 485 -7.61 -20.66 -25.16
N GLU A 486 -6.68 -19.71 -25.20
CA GLU A 486 -6.99 -18.28 -25.30
C GLU A 486 -7.70 -17.93 -26.62
N ALA A 487 -7.35 -18.58 -27.72
CA ALA A 487 -8.00 -18.36 -29.01
C ALA A 487 -9.48 -18.80 -29.01
N PHE A 488 -9.80 -19.95 -28.41
CA PHE A 488 -11.19 -20.38 -28.22
C PHE A 488 -11.91 -19.52 -27.17
N TRP A 489 -11.28 -19.26 -26.03
CA TRP A 489 -11.88 -18.54 -24.90
C TRP A 489 -12.21 -17.08 -25.21
N SER A 490 -11.34 -16.39 -25.94
CA SER A 490 -11.55 -15.00 -26.39
C SER A 490 -12.67 -14.87 -27.42
N ARG A 491 -12.98 -15.94 -28.17
CA ARG A 491 -14.09 -15.98 -29.13
C ARG A 491 -15.41 -16.44 -28.50
N ALA A 492 -15.36 -17.16 -27.39
CA ALA A 492 -16.54 -17.60 -26.65
C ALA A 492 -17.33 -16.40 -26.06
N ARG A 493 -18.62 -16.61 -25.81
CA ARG A 493 -19.55 -15.59 -25.29
C ARG A 493 -20.01 -15.92 -23.88
N THR A 494 -20.03 -14.93 -23.00
CA THR A 494 -20.63 -15.07 -21.66
C THR A 494 -22.10 -15.43 -21.79
N VAL A 495 -22.56 -16.39 -20.99
CA VAL A 495 -23.95 -16.83 -21.00
C VAL A 495 -24.89 -15.73 -20.48
N PRO A 496 -26.13 -15.63 -21.00
CA PRO A 496 -27.11 -14.65 -20.54
C PRO A 496 -27.82 -15.06 -19.23
N ASP A 497 -27.57 -16.28 -18.73
CA ASP A 497 -28.24 -16.87 -17.57
C ASP A 497 -28.15 -15.96 -16.32
N ASP A 498 -29.26 -15.83 -15.60
CA ASP A 498 -29.29 -15.07 -14.35
C ASP A 498 -28.45 -15.78 -13.28
N PRO A 499 -27.56 -15.07 -12.54
CA PRO A 499 -26.81 -15.69 -11.46
C PRO A 499 -27.76 -16.22 -10.36
N PRO A 500 -27.36 -17.27 -9.62
CA PRO A 500 -28.14 -17.75 -8.47
C PRO A 500 -28.37 -16.64 -7.46
N LYS A 501 -29.44 -16.78 -6.66
CA LYS A 501 -29.73 -15.83 -5.59
C LYS A 501 -28.67 -15.92 -4.48
N VAL A 502 -28.47 -14.83 -3.75
CA VAL A 502 -27.47 -14.72 -2.67
C VAL A 502 -27.54 -15.90 -1.69
N LYS A 503 -28.74 -16.30 -1.27
CA LYS A 503 -28.93 -17.44 -0.35
C LYS A 503 -28.50 -18.80 -0.92
N ALA A 504 -28.59 -18.99 -2.24
CA ALA A 504 -28.13 -20.20 -2.89
C ALA A 504 -26.60 -20.25 -2.90
N ILE A 505 -25.96 -19.12 -3.23
CA ILE A 505 -24.49 -18.98 -3.19
C ILE A 505 -23.96 -19.14 -1.76
N ALA A 506 -24.62 -18.55 -0.75
CA ALA A 506 -24.23 -18.71 0.64
C ALA A 506 -24.24 -20.18 1.11
N GLY A 507 -25.17 -20.98 0.58
CA GLY A 507 -25.32 -22.39 0.91
C GLY A 507 -24.38 -23.33 0.14
N ASP A 508 -23.65 -22.81 -0.85
CA ASP A 508 -22.79 -23.57 -1.75
C ASP A 508 -21.38 -22.97 -1.77
N ARG A 509 -20.42 -23.71 -1.20
CA ARG A 509 -19.04 -23.23 -1.06
C ARG A 509 -18.33 -23.09 -2.41
N ASP A 510 -18.68 -23.92 -3.39
CA ASP A 510 -18.06 -23.88 -4.70
C ASP A 510 -18.58 -22.63 -5.44
N ALA A 511 -19.91 -22.39 -5.41
CA ALA A 511 -20.49 -21.16 -5.94
C ALA A 511 -19.93 -19.88 -5.28
N ALA A 512 -19.68 -19.91 -3.97
CA ALA A 512 -19.06 -18.78 -3.27
C ALA A 512 -17.58 -18.59 -3.66
N ALA A 513 -16.85 -19.67 -3.92
CA ALA A 513 -15.48 -19.61 -4.43
C ALA A 513 -15.44 -19.02 -5.85
N ASP A 514 -16.35 -19.45 -6.72
CA ASP A 514 -16.46 -18.92 -8.09
C ASP A 514 -16.78 -17.42 -8.08
N LEU A 515 -17.67 -16.96 -7.18
CA LEU A 515 -17.96 -15.53 -7.02
C LEU A 515 -16.73 -14.76 -6.53
N LEU A 516 -15.95 -15.35 -5.62
CA LEU A 516 -14.73 -14.73 -5.12
C LEU A 516 -13.67 -14.59 -6.22
N ASP A 517 -13.49 -15.62 -7.04
CA ASP A 517 -12.55 -15.59 -8.15
C ASP A 517 -12.98 -14.56 -9.20
N ALA A 518 -14.28 -14.48 -9.50
CA ALA A 518 -14.83 -13.43 -10.35
C ALA A 518 -14.57 -12.02 -9.81
N MET A 519 -14.69 -11.81 -8.49
CA MET A 519 -14.34 -10.54 -7.85
C MET A 519 -12.85 -10.21 -7.99
N ARG A 520 -11.96 -11.20 -7.88
CA ARG A 520 -10.50 -11.04 -8.00
C ARG A 520 -10.04 -10.75 -9.43
N THR A 521 -10.67 -11.35 -10.44
CA THR A 521 -10.33 -11.15 -11.85
C THR A 521 -10.86 -9.82 -12.40
N THR A 522 -11.91 -9.27 -11.79
CA THR A 522 -12.49 -7.99 -12.25
C THR A 522 -11.58 -6.82 -11.89
N ASP A 523 -11.37 -5.92 -12.87
CA ASP A 523 -10.68 -4.65 -12.64
C ASP A 523 -11.61 -3.67 -11.89
N ILE A 524 -11.20 -3.30 -10.68
CA ILE A 524 -11.99 -2.49 -9.74
C ILE A 524 -11.13 -1.32 -9.27
N LEU A 525 -11.73 -0.14 -9.22
CA LEU A 525 -11.07 1.06 -8.74
C LEU A 525 -10.56 0.88 -7.31
N ALA A 526 -9.36 1.40 -7.06
CA ALA A 526 -8.75 1.41 -5.73
C ALA A 526 -9.70 1.98 -4.64
N PRO A 527 -9.71 1.40 -3.42
CA PRO A 527 -10.44 1.93 -2.29
C PRO A 527 -10.16 3.43 -2.04
N PRO A 528 -11.13 4.15 -1.45
CA PRO A 528 -10.90 5.53 -1.06
C PRO A 528 -9.84 5.61 0.05
N THR A 529 -9.15 6.75 0.15
CA THR A 529 -8.02 6.95 1.05
C THR A 529 -8.38 7.72 2.32
N ASP A 530 -9.64 8.15 2.46
CA ASP A 530 -10.14 8.87 3.64
C ASP A 530 -10.30 7.98 4.88
N CYS A 531 -10.04 6.68 4.74
CA CYS A 531 -9.84 5.74 5.86
C CYS A 531 -8.41 5.76 6.42
N LEU A 532 -7.49 6.51 5.82
CA LEU A 532 -6.11 6.67 6.27
C LEU A 532 -5.88 8.10 6.75
N ALA A 533 -5.12 8.23 7.82
CA ALA A 533 -4.56 9.45 8.36
C ALA A 533 -3.02 9.36 8.26
N PRO A 534 -2.41 9.75 7.12
CA PRO A 534 -0.95 9.86 7.02
C PRO A 534 -0.42 10.92 8.00
N ILE A 535 0.89 10.91 8.26
CA ILE A 535 1.53 11.94 9.08
C ILE A 535 1.72 13.21 8.25
N THR A 536 2.06 13.08 6.97
CA THR A 536 2.54 14.09 6.01
C THR A 536 4.04 14.40 6.13
N ALA A 537 4.68 14.72 5.01
CA ALA A 537 6.11 14.99 4.93
C ALA A 537 6.54 16.14 5.86
N GLU A 538 5.73 17.20 5.95
CA GLU A 538 5.98 18.36 6.81
C GLU A 538 6.00 17.97 8.30
N LEU A 539 5.06 17.12 8.73
CA LEU A 539 4.98 16.66 10.11
C LEU A 539 6.03 15.57 10.43
N VAL A 540 6.41 14.73 9.46
CA VAL A 540 7.54 13.80 9.59
C VAL A 540 8.84 14.59 9.82
N GLU A 541 9.06 15.66 9.04
CA GLU A 541 10.21 16.55 9.22
C GLU A 541 10.18 17.25 10.58
N ALA A 542 9.01 17.76 11.00
CA ALA A 542 8.84 18.41 12.30
C ALA A 542 9.16 17.45 13.47
N GLY A 543 8.70 16.19 13.37
CA GLY A 543 8.99 15.14 14.35
C GLY A 543 10.49 14.80 14.43
N LEU A 544 11.17 14.72 13.29
CA LEU A 544 12.62 14.49 13.25
C LEU A 544 13.41 15.67 13.81
N ARG A 545 13.06 16.91 13.43
CA ARG A 545 13.73 18.13 13.90
C ARG A 545 13.58 18.35 15.40
N LYS A 546 12.44 17.95 15.95
CA LYS A 546 12.16 18.02 17.39
C LYS A 546 13.10 17.14 18.22
N GLU A 547 13.42 15.95 17.73
CA GLU A 547 14.09 14.89 18.52
C GLU A 547 15.54 14.61 18.11
N TYR A 548 15.97 15.14 16.96
CA TYR A 548 17.33 15.00 16.45
C TYR A 548 17.83 16.36 15.96
N ASP A 549 18.96 16.81 16.51
CA ASP A 549 19.67 18.00 16.04
C ASP A 549 20.56 17.62 14.84
N ALA A 550 20.16 18.04 13.65
CA ALA A 550 20.78 17.68 12.38
C ALA A 550 20.96 18.91 11.47
N ASP A 551 21.96 18.86 10.60
CA ASP A 551 22.23 19.95 9.65
C ASP A 551 21.22 19.99 8.50
N PHE A 552 20.54 18.87 8.24
CA PHE A 552 19.67 18.67 7.08
C PHE A 552 18.54 17.70 7.41
N TYR A 553 17.36 18.01 6.87
CA TYR A 553 16.17 17.17 6.94
C TYR A 553 15.50 17.10 5.56
N ALA A 554 14.93 15.95 5.23
CA ALA A 554 14.06 15.76 4.08
C ALA A 554 13.00 14.71 4.40
N ALA A 555 11.81 14.86 3.84
CA ALA A 555 10.74 13.88 4.00
C ALA A 555 9.91 13.76 2.72
N ALA A 556 9.27 12.60 2.53
CA ALA A 556 8.39 12.32 1.41
C ALA A 556 7.17 11.53 1.90
N THR A 557 5.99 11.91 1.40
CA THR A 557 4.73 11.17 1.57
C THR A 557 4.27 10.74 0.19
N ARG A 558 4.09 9.45 -0.01
CA ARG A 558 3.65 8.89 -1.29
C ARG A 558 2.13 8.91 -1.42
N ASP A 559 1.66 8.76 -2.65
CA ASP A 559 0.24 8.50 -2.90
C ASP A 559 -0.16 7.14 -2.31
N ALA A 560 -1.46 6.96 -2.03
CA ALA A 560 -1.93 5.69 -1.51
C ALA A 560 -1.94 4.61 -2.58
N GLU A 561 -1.47 3.42 -2.20
CA GLU A 561 -1.50 2.20 -2.98
C GLU A 561 -2.38 1.16 -2.30
N VAL A 562 -2.59 0.01 -2.94
CA VAL A 562 -3.53 -1.02 -2.46
C VAL A 562 -2.85 -2.37 -2.42
N HIS A 563 -2.99 -3.07 -1.30
CA HIS A 563 -2.57 -4.45 -1.19
C HIS A 563 -3.67 -5.28 -0.54
N GLY A 564 -4.08 -6.38 -1.19
CA GLY A 564 -5.11 -7.27 -0.64
C GLY A 564 -6.38 -6.50 -0.29
N GLY A 565 -6.78 -5.53 -1.13
CA GLY A 565 -7.95 -4.68 -0.91
C GLY A 565 -7.86 -3.66 0.24
N ASP A 566 -6.75 -3.61 0.97
CA ASP A 566 -6.49 -2.62 2.01
C ASP A 566 -5.61 -1.48 1.44
N PRO A 567 -6.08 -0.21 1.48
CA PRO A 567 -5.26 0.91 1.08
C PRO A 567 -4.13 1.13 2.08
N PHE A 568 -2.96 1.51 1.59
CA PHE A 568 -1.82 1.89 2.41
C PHE A 568 -1.07 3.10 1.85
N ILE A 569 -0.42 3.85 2.73
CA ILE A 569 0.44 4.99 2.40
C ILE A 569 1.81 4.76 3.04
N VAL A 570 2.86 5.11 2.32
CA VAL A 570 4.24 5.05 2.81
C VAL A 570 4.85 6.44 2.88
N GLU A 571 5.53 6.71 3.99
CA GLU A 571 6.21 7.97 4.25
C GLU A 571 7.63 7.69 4.70
N ALA A 572 8.57 8.52 4.24
CA ALA A 572 9.98 8.39 4.59
C ALA A 572 10.54 9.74 5.04
N GLY A 573 11.43 9.73 6.03
CA GLY A 573 12.14 10.90 6.51
C GLY A 573 13.63 10.62 6.68
N ILE A 574 14.48 11.61 6.42
CA ILE A 574 15.92 11.52 6.58
C ILE A 574 16.40 12.76 7.33
N ALA A 575 17.12 12.55 8.44
CA ALA A 575 17.90 13.60 9.12
C ALA A 575 19.39 13.28 8.99
N TYR A 576 20.23 14.28 8.71
CA TYR A 576 21.67 14.09 8.47
C TYR A 576 22.55 15.17 9.11
N GLY A 577 23.64 14.76 9.75
CA GLY A 577 24.65 15.64 10.34
C GLY A 577 24.33 16.09 11.76
N GLY A 578 24.79 17.29 12.15
CA GLY A 578 24.59 17.84 13.50
C GLY A 578 25.20 16.99 14.61
N GLU A 579 24.41 16.69 15.64
CA GLU A 579 24.82 15.86 16.79
C GLU A 579 24.64 14.35 16.55
N ILE A 580 24.15 13.94 15.38
CA ILE A 580 23.97 12.53 15.04
C ILE A 580 25.36 11.84 14.97
N PRO A 581 25.56 10.69 15.64
CA PRO A 581 26.85 9.99 15.62
C PRO A 581 27.33 9.64 14.21
N ALA A 582 28.55 10.08 13.86
CA ALA A 582 29.14 9.82 12.55
C ALA A 582 29.72 8.40 12.40
N GLU A 583 30.03 7.74 13.52
CA GLU A 583 30.57 6.39 13.54
C GLU A 583 29.45 5.35 13.71
N GLY A 584 29.44 4.35 12.82
CA GLY A 584 28.51 3.23 12.88
C GLY A 584 27.46 3.24 11.77
N SER A 585 26.52 2.29 11.89
CA SER A 585 25.38 2.20 10.98
C SER A 585 24.37 3.31 11.28
N VAL A 586 23.71 3.79 10.24
CA VAL A 586 22.59 4.73 10.38
C VAL A 586 21.52 4.20 11.34
N GLU A 587 20.84 5.11 12.02
CA GLU A 587 19.71 4.77 12.86
C GLU A 587 18.46 4.60 12.00
N LEU A 588 17.77 3.48 12.13
CA LEU A 588 16.55 3.17 11.37
C LEU A 588 15.33 3.17 12.30
N LEU A 589 14.44 4.14 12.10
CA LEU A 589 13.16 4.27 12.76
C LEU A 589 12.07 3.63 11.90
N ARG A 590 11.35 2.68 12.46
CA ARG A 590 10.30 1.91 11.76
C ARG A 590 8.97 2.16 12.44
N PHE A 591 7.96 2.55 11.66
CA PHE A 591 6.64 2.88 12.16
C PHE A 591 5.56 2.15 11.35
N ALA A 592 4.53 1.69 12.04
CA ALA A 592 3.30 1.18 11.43
C ALA A 592 2.10 1.81 12.12
N ASN A 593 1.18 2.43 11.37
CA ASN A 593 0.02 3.15 11.90
C ASN A 593 0.37 4.08 13.08
N ARG A 594 1.47 4.85 12.96
CA ARG A 594 2.02 5.74 14.01
C ARG A 594 2.47 5.05 15.31
N VAL A 595 2.71 3.74 15.26
CA VAL A 595 3.29 2.96 16.36
C VAL A 595 4.73 2.59 16.04
N PRO A 596 5.71 2.86 16.92
CA PRO A 596 7.09 2.44 16.73
C PRO A 596 7.28 0.91 16.80
N LEU A 597 8.06 0.37 15.88
CA LEU A 597 8.48 -1.03 15.86
C LEU A 597 9.90 -1.13 16.43
N VAL A 598 10.03 -1.49 17.71
CA VAL A 598 11.33 -1.49 18.42
C VAL A 598 12.07 -2.83 18.32
N TYR A 599 11.34 -3.96 18.30
CA TYR A 599 11.91 -5.30 18.25
C TYR A 599 11.96 -5.91 16.83
N GLN A 600 12.63 -7.05 16.69
CA GLN A 600 12.65 -7.87 15.45
C GLN A 600 13.07 -7.14 14.15
N ARG A 601 14.02 -6.19 14.24
CA ARG A 601 14.54 -5.45 13.07
C ARG A 601 14.98 -6.35 11.90
N GLY A 602 15.53 -7.53 12.20
CA GLY A 602 16.05 -8.45 11.18
C GLY A 602 15.00 -9.18 10.34
N ALA A 603 13.73 -9.19 10.74
CA ALA A 603 12.64 -9.87 10.04
C ALA A 603 11.64 -8.89 9.39
N CYS A 604 11.98 -7.60 9.36
CA CYS A 604 11.05 -6.55 8.94
C CYS A 604 11.37 -6.07 7.53
N ALA A 605 10.34 -6.02 6.67
CA ALA A 605 10.41 -5.57 5.29
C ALA A 605 11.14 -4.22 5.13
N THR A 606 10.84 -3.24 5.97
CA THR A 606 11.52 -1.92 5.97
C THR A 606 13.04 -2.03 6.08
N THR A 607 13.53 -2.93 6.94
CA THR A 607 14.98 -3.10 7.13
C THR A 607 15.59 -3.74 5.91
N ASP A 608 14.91 -4.74 5.33
CA ASP A 608 15.40 -5.46 4.17
C ASP A 608 15.43 -4.57 2.92
N VAL A 609 14.40 -3.73 2.70
CA VAL A 609 14.41 -2.70 1.66
C VAL A 609 15.58 -1.73 1.82
N ILE A 610 15.78 -1.17 3.03
CA ILE A 610 16.89 -0.22 3.29
C ILE A 610 18.26 -0.86 3.03
N LYS A 611 18.46 -2.15 3.36
CA LYS A 611 19.71 -2.85 3.08
C LYS A 611 19.99 -3.02 1.58
N ASN A 612 18.93 -3.09 0.77
CA ASN A 612 19.00 -3.33 -0.68
C ASN A 612 19.18 -2.05 -1.50
N ILE A 613 18.84 -0.88 -0.94
CA ILE A 613 19.09 0.41 -1.56
C ILE A 613 20.60 0.66 -1.69
N GLY A 614 21.03 1.08 -2.88
CA GLY A 614 22.43 1.44 -3.18
C GLY A 614 22.81 2.82 -2.63
N TRP A 615 23.03 2.94 -1.33
CA TRP A 615 23.25 4.20 -0.60
C TRP A 615 24.49 5.00 -1.04
N ARG A 616 25.50 4.34 -1.60
CA ARG A 616 26.66 4.99 -2.23
C ARG A 616 26.27 5.98 -3.32
N ASN A 617 25.17 5.70 -4.04
CA ASN A 617 24.66 6.58 -5.09
C ASN A 617 24.02 7.87 -4.53
N TYR A 618 23.73 7.89 -3.22
CA TYR A 618 23.12 9.00 -2.49
C TYR A 618 24.11 9.70 -1.55
N GLY A 619 25.37 9.26 -1.51
CA GLY A 619 26.45 9.94 -0.78
C GLY A 619 26.75 9.40 0.63
N LEU A 620 26.06 8.34 1.07
CA LEU A 620 26.39 7.61 2.30
C LEU A 620 27.36 6.46 2.02
N ASP A 621 28.19 6.12 3.00
CA ASP A 621 29.04 4.94 2.90
C ASP A 621 28.21 3.67 3.13
N GLN A 622 28.57 2.58 2.46
CA GLN A 622 27.91 1.29 2.59
C GLN A 622 28.92 0.19 2.29
N PRO A 623 29.76 -0.20 3.26
CA PRO A 623 30.79 -1.21 3.06
C PRO A 623 30.20 -2.51 2.49
N GLY A 624 30.86 -3.12 1.50
CA GLY A 624 30.34 -4.33 0.84
C GLY A 624 29.21 -4.11 -0.18
N GLY A 625 28.62 -2.91 -0.26
CA GLY A 625 27.57 -2.58 -1.25
C GLY A 625 26.19 -3.17 -0.95
N SER A 626 26.02 -3.80 0.20
CA SER A 626 24.74 -4.27 0.74
C SER A 626 24.74 -4.11 2.27
N GLY A 627 23.55 -4.05 2.86
CA GLY A 627 23.40 -3.85 4.30
C GLY A 627 23.05 -2.40 4.66
N LEU A 628 22.93 -2.10 5.96
CA LEU A 628 22.65 -0.74 6.39
C LEU A 628 23.83 0.18 6.05
N PRO A 629 23.58 1.40 5.54
CA PRO A 629 24.64 2.36 5.30
C PRO A 629 25.24 2.85 6.63
N ASN A 630 26.44 3.43 6.54
CA ASN A 630 27.13 4.08 7.64
C ASN A 630 27.13 5.60 7.46
N GLY A 631 27.08 6.31 8.57
CA GLY A 631 27.20 7.76 8.63
C GLY A 631 26.23 8.41 9.61
N PRO A 632 26.34 9.74 9.80
CA PRO A 632 25.52 10.51 10.73
C PRO A 632 24.12 10.74 10.15
N ALA A 633 23.33 9.68 10.00
CA ALA A 633 21.99 9.77 9.46
C ALA A 633 20.97 8.96 10.27
N VAL A 634 19.76 9.50 10.34
CA VAL A 634 18.57 8.83 10.86
C VAL A 634 17.59 8.70 9.70
N ILE A 635 17.07 7.49 9.48
CA ILE A 635 16.09 7.20 8.44
C ILE A 635 14.81 6.74 9.14
N SER A 636 13.71 7.45 8.89
CA SER A 636 12.37 7.09 9.31
C SER A 636 11.59 6.49 8.13
N ILE A 637 10.89 5.40 8.39
CA ILE A 637 9.88 4.85 7.48
C ILE A 637 8.59 4.62 8.26
N HIS A 638 7.48 5.13 7.72
CA HIS A 638 6.14 4.92 8.23
C HIS A 638 5.26 4.26 7.17
N VAL A 639 4.53 3.21 7.58
CA VAL A 639 3.50 2.57 6.77
C VAL A 639 2.16 2.73 7.48
N ALA A 640 1.21 3.40 6.84
CA ALA A 640 -0.17 3.54 7.30
C ALA A 640 -1.08 2.62 6.47
N SER A 641 -1.92 1.82 7.11
CA SER A 641 -2.91 0.96 6.44
C SER A 641 -4.11 0.70 7.34
N THR A 642 -5.27 0.38 6.76
CA THR A 642 -6.42 -0.19 7.49
C THR A 642 -6.05 -1.53 8.12
N ASN A 643 -5.23 -2.31 7.43
CA ASN A 643 -4.74 -3.61 7.86
C ASN A 643 -3.25 -3.73 7.56
N VAL A 644 -2.45 -3.80 8.62
CA VAL A 644 -0.99 -3.82 8.50
C VAL A 644 -0.53 -5.29 8.52
N PRO A 645 0.20 -5.76 7.50
CA PRO A 645 0.66 -7.13 7.45
C PRO A 645 1.84 -7.33 8.39
N PHE A 646 1.57 -7.77 9.62
CA PHE A 646 2.61 -8.12 10.59
C PHE A 646 3.08 -9.58 10.44
N THR A 647 4.33 -9.86 10.79
CA THR A 647 4.87 -11.23 10.83
C THR A 647 4.35 -12.06 12.01
N SER A 648 3.84 -11.40 13.05
CA SER A 648 3.34 -12.02 14.28
C SER A 648 2.34 -11.11 15.01
N GLU A 649 1.54 -11.70 15.91
CA GLU A 649 0.53 -10.99 16.73
C GLU A 649 1.14 -9.93 17.66
N SER A 650 2.44 -10.00 17.98
CA SER A 650 3.14 -9.00 18.80
C SER A 650 3.41 -7.67 18.07
N LYS A 651 3.15 -7.60 16.75
CA LYS A 651 3.28 -6.37 15.94
C LYS A 651 4.64 -5.69 16.03
N ASP A 652 5.71 -6.46 15.81
CA ASP A 652 7.10 -5.97 15.91
C ASP A 652 7.80 -5.80 14.55
N ALA A 653 7.27 -6.44 13.50
CA ALA A 653 7.86 -6.40 12.17
C ALA A 653 6.77 -6.48 11.08
N LEU A 654 6.98 -5.72 10.02
CA LEU A 654 6.19 -5.78 8.79
C LEU A 654 6.64 -6.98 7.96
N ALA A 655 5.68 -7.73 7.45
CA ALA A 655 5.90 -8.85 6.55
C ALA A 655 6.36 -8.36 5.17
N ASN A 656 7.11 -9.21 4.47
CA ASN A 656 7.65 -8.92 3.14
C ASN A 656 6.54 -9.07 2.09
N VAL A 657 5.87 -7.96 1.81
CA VAL A 657 4.81 -7.83 0.80
C VAL A 657 5.35 -7.01 -0.36
N PRO A 658 5.45 -7.55 -1.59
CA PRO A 658 6.11 -6.87 -2.72
C PRO A 658 5.60 -5.44 -2.98
N ALA A 659 4.27 -5.26 -3.00
CA ALA A 659 3.67 -3.93 -3.22
C ALA A 659 4.08 -2.90 -2.16
N ILE A 660 4.22 -3.31 -0.89
CA ILE A 660 4.65 -2.43 0.19
C ILE A 660 6.16 -2.19 0.12
N GLU A 661 6.95 -3.21 -0.19
CA GLU A 661 8.41 -3.09 -0.32
C GLU A 661 8.81 -2.12 -1.45
N ASP A 662 8.16 -2.22 -2.61
CA ASP A 662 8.38 -1.33 -3.74
C ASP A 662 8.07 0.12 -3.37
N GLU A 663 6.95 0.36 -2.67
CA GLU A 663 6.56 1.72 -2.28
C GLU A 663 7.46 2.30 -1.17
N ILE A 664 7.94 1.46 -0.23
CA ILE A 664 9.00 1.84 0.73
C ILE A 664 10.26 2.25 0.00
N GLU A 665 10.68 1.48 -1.00
CA GLU A 665 11.88 1.82 -1.76
C GLU A 665 11.71 3.17 -2.47
N LEU A 666 10.55 3.41 -3.09
CA LEU A 666 10.25 4.67 -3.79
C LEU A 666 10.23 5.88 -2.83
N ALA A 667 9.54 5.77 -1.69
CA ALA A 667 9.48 6.83 -0.68
C ALA A 667 10.87 7.22 -0.17
N VAL A 668 11.69 6.24 0.19
CA VAL A 668 13.05 6.48 0.70
C VAL A 668 13.94 7.07 -0.38
N ARG A 669 13.84 6.60 -1.62
CA ARG A 669 14.61 7.15 -2.75
C ARG A 669 14.27 8.61 -3.02
N GLU A 670 13.02 9.02 -2.82
CA GLU A 670 12.58 10.40 -2.97
C GLU A 670 13.32 11.31 -1.97
N ALA A 671 13.23 11.03 -0.67
CA ALA A 671 13.98 11.78 0.36
C ALA A 671 15.51 11.70 0.18
N ALA A 672 16.04 10.54 -0.24
CA ALA A 672 17.48 10.36 -0.45
C ALA A 672 18.04 11.18 -1.62
N ARG A 673 17.23 11.55 -2.63
CA ARG A 673 17.66 12.44 -3.72
C ARG A 673 17.91 13.85 -3.22
N GLU A 674 17.14 14.33 -2.25
CA GLU A 674 17.37 15.63 -1.62
C GLU A 674 18.64 15.62 -0.77
N LEU A 675 18.83 14.57 0.04
CA LEU A 675 20.08 14.37 0.79
C LEU A 675 21.28 14.38 -0.16
N LYS A 676 21.22 13.66 -1.28
CA LYS A 676 22.28 13.64 -2.28
C LYS A 676 22.61 15.04 -2.80
N SER A 677 21.59 15.84 -3.07
CA SER A 677 21.76 17.22 -3.56
C SER A 677 22.44 18.09 -2.51
N TYR A 678 22.03 17.99 -1.25
CA TYR A 678 22.67 18.65 -0.11
C TYR A 678 24.14 18.24 0.07
N LEU A 679 24.44 16.94 0.06
CA LEU A 679 25.81 16.43 0.21
C LEU A 679 26.72 16.84 -0.96
N ASN A 680 26.21 16.83 -2.18
CA ASN A 680 26.95 17.29 -3.35
C ASN A 680 27.26 18.79 -3.27
N LYS A 681 26.28 19.60 -2.82
CA LYS A 681 26.49 21.03 -2.58
C LYS A 681 27.57 21.24 -1.52
N ARG A 682 27.46 20.60 -0.35
CA ARG A 682 28.44 20.68 0.75
C ARG A 682 29.84 20.28 0.30
N ARG A 683 29.98 19.17 -0.44
CA ARG A 683 31.27 18.69 -0.97
C ARG A 683 31.85 19.68 -1.99
N SER A 684 31.03 20.24 -2.87
CA SER A 684 31.47 21.24 -3.85
C SER A 684 32.01 22.49 -3.15
N MET A 685 31.32 22.98 -2.12
CA MET A 685 31.76 24.15 -1.34
C MET A 685 33.07 23.88 -0.58
N GLN A 686 33.20 22.70 0.03
CA GLN A 686 34.45 22.30 0.69
C GLN A 686 35.63 22.28 -0.31
N GLN A 687 35.44 21.67 -1.49
CA GLN A 687 36.48 21.65 -2.52
C GLN A 687 36.84 23.04 -3.04
N ARG A 688 35.86 23.95 -3.15
CA ARG A 688 36.11 25.35 -3.51
C ARG A 688 36.96 26.04 -2.45
N ARG A 689 36.63 25.86 -1.17
CA ARG A 689 37.40 26.42 -0.05
C ARG A 689 38.84 25.89 -0.01
N GLU A 690 39.02 24.58 -0.14
CA GLU A 690 40.36 23.96 -0.20
C GLU A 690 41.17 24.50 -1.40
N LYS A 691 40.54 24.65 -2.57
CA LYS A 691 41.17 25.23 -3.75
C LYS A 691 41.55 26.70 -3.50
N GLN A 692 40.68 27.50 -2.88
CA GLN A 692 40.95 28.89 -2.53
C GLN A 692 42.13 29.02 -1.56
N ASP A 693 42.18 28.19 -0.50
CA ASP A 693 43.27 28.17 0.48
C ASP A 693 44.61 27.77 -0.15
N VAL A 694 44.59 26.85 -1.12
CA VAL A 694 45.79 26.47 -1.88
C VAL A 694 46.23 27.59 -2.81
N LEU A 695 45.31 28.20 -3.56
CA LEU A 695 45.61 29.28 -4.49
C LEU A 695 46.08 30.54 -3.78
N GLY A 696 45.47 30.91 -2.66
CA GLY A 696 45.88 32.07 -1.84
C GLY A 696 47.32 31.96 -1.33
N ARG A 697 47.82 30.73 -1.12
CA ARG A 697 49.24 30.49 -0.76
C ARG A 697 50.16 30.49 -1.97
N ILE A 698 49.74 29.87 -3.08
CA ILE A 698 50.61 29.65 -4.25
C ILE A 698 50.74 30.90 -5.13
N LEU A 699 49.66 31.67 -5.33
CA LEU A 699 49.66 32.81 -6.25
C LEU A 699 50.70 33.89 -5.87
N PRO A 700 50.82 34.33 -4.60
CA PRO A 700 51.86 35.28 -4.20
C PRO A 700 53.28 34.73 -4.42
N GLU A 701 53.53 33.47 -4.05
CA GLU A 701 54.84 32.83 -4.24
C GLU A 701 55.23 32.73 -5.72
N MET A 702 54.26 32.44 -6.59
CA MET A 702 54.47 32.40 -8.04
C MET A 702 54.79 33.79 -8.58
N ALA A 703 54.05 34.82 -8.17
CA ALA A 703 54.29 36.20 -8.60
C ALA A 703 55.71 36.67 -8.21
N ASP A 704 56.13 36.36 -6.97
CA ASP A 704 57.46 36.71 -6.46
C ASP A 704 58.56 36.00 -7.26
N LYS A 705 58.45 34.68 -7.47
CA LYS A 705 59.44 33.91 -8.24
C LYS A 705 59.49 34.33 -9.70
N VAL A 706 58.36 34.64 -10.33
CA VAL A 706 58.33 35.09 -11.72
C VAL A 706 59.01 36.46 -11.85
N SER A 707 58.76 37.37 -10.92
CA SER A 707 59.47 38.66 -10.84
C SER A 707 60.98 38.48 -10.70
N GLU A 708 61.41 37.62 -9.76
CA GLU A 708 62.82 37.31 -9.50
C GLU A 708 63.52 36.72 -10.73
N VAL A 709 62.93 35.71 -11.36
CA VAL A 709 63.53 35.00 -12.51
C VAL A 709 63.56 35.86 -13.77
N THR A 710 62.54 36.68 -14.00
CA THR A 710 62.45 37.51 -15.21
C THR A 710 63.10 38.89 -15.06
N GLY A 711 63.42 39.31 -13.84
CA GLY A 711 63.92 40.65 -13.52
C GLY A 711 62.91 41.77 -13.81
N ARG A 712 61.62 41.45 -13.90
CA ARG A 712 60.52 42.39 -14.17
C ARG A 712 59.75 42.72 -12.90
N SER A 713 58.91 43.75 -12.94
CA SER A 713 57.98 44.07 -11.85
C SER A 713 57.09 42.87 -11.51
N ARG A 714 56.73 42.76 -10.24
CA ARG A 714 55.81 41.73 -9.73
C ARG A 714 54.54 41.74 -10.58
N PRO A 715 54.10 40.58 -11.11
CA PRO A 715 52.80 40.48 -11.75
C PRO A 715 51.72 40.87 -10.76
N ASP A 716 50.77 41.68 -11.23
CA ASP A 716 49.57 41.98 -10.49
C ASP A 716 48.71 40.71 -10.39
N ILE A 717 48.38 40.32 -9.17
CA ILE A 717 47.56 39.15 -8.86
C ILE A 717 46.19 39.55 -8.30
N ASP A 718 45.91 40.84 -8.25
CA ASP A 718 44.63 41.38 -7.78
C ASP A 718 43.53 40.95 -8.77
N GLY A 719 42.37 40.57 -8.23
CA GLY A 719 41.30 39.89 -8.96
C GLY A 719 41.64 38.52 -9.60
N ALA A 720 42.90 38.04 -9.59
CA ALA A 720 43.28 36.79 -10.27
C ALA A 720 42.66 35.56 -9.58
N LEU A 721 42.52 35.61 -8.25
CA LEU A 721 41.87 34.56 -7.48
C LEU A 721 40.39 34.43 -7.87
N ALA A 722 39.67 35.56 -7.97
CA ALA A 722 38.26 35.60 -8.35
C ALA A 722 38.04 35.02 -9.75
N ARG A 723 38.90 35.39 -10.70
CA ARG A 723 38.89 34.86 -12.08
C ARG A 723 39.19 33.36 -12.17
N ILE A 724 40.12 32.84 -11.39
CA ILE A 724 40.46 31.39 -11.38
C ILE A 724 39.37 30.55 -10.69
N MET A 725 38.64 31.17 -9.76
CA MET A 725 37.57 30.54 -8.99
C MET A 725 36.18 30.70 -9.61
N ASN A 726 36.04 31.51 -10.68
CA ASN A 726 34.76 31.94 -11.24
C ASN A 726 33.83 32.49 -10.14
N ASN A 727 34.38 33.39 -9.33
CA ASN A 727 33.72 34.04 -8.20
C ASN A 727 33.31 35.46 -8.59
N VAL A 728 32.40 36.06 -7.81
CA VAL A 728 32.15 37.50 -7.88
C VAL A 728 33.25 38.21 -7.09
N SER A 729 33.95 39.16 -7.71
CA SER A 729 34.89 40.05 -7.03
C SER A 729 34.19 41.34 -6.61
N VAL A 730 34.57 41.85 -5.44
CA VAL A 730 34.26 43.21 -5.01
C VAL A 730 35.57 43.87 -4.61
N GLU A 731 35.98 44.88 -5.37
CA GLU A 731 37.23 45.61 -5.17
C GLU A 731 36.93 47.08 -4.87
N ARG A 732 37.65 47.67 -3.91
CA ARG A 732 37.50 49.09 -3.56
C ARG A 732 38.64 49.91 -4.15
N GLU A 733 38.28 50.94 -4.92
CA GLU A 733 39.19 51.95 -5.40
C GLU A 733 38.88 53.31 -4.75
N VAL A 734 39.90 53.96 -4.17
CA VAL A 734 39.77 55.30 -3.59
C VAL A 734 40.63 56.29 -4.40
N ASN A 735 39.98 57.21 -5.10
CA ASN A 735 40.59 58.20 -5.98
C ASN A 735 40.30 59.63 -5.50
N GLY A 736 41.11 60.11 -4.55
CA GLY A 736 40.89 61.43 -3.93
C GLY A 736 39.66 61.39 -3.00
N GLU A 737 38.64 62.19 -3.30
CA GLU A 737 37.38 62.24 -2.55
C GLU A 737 36.36 61.21 -3.05
N THR A 738 36.64 60.45 -4.12
CA THR A 738 35.69 59.48 -4.69
C THR A 738 36.07 58.04 -4.32
N VAL A 739 35.11 57.28 -3.81
CA VAL A 739 35.21 55.85 -3.52
C VAL A 739 34.35 55.09 -4.54
N THR A 740 34.94 54.10 -5.18
CA THR A 740 34.28 53.19 -6.13
C THR A 740 34.43 51.76 -5.67
N LEU A 741 33.32 51.05 -5.51
CA LEU A 741 33.29 49.60 -5.39
C LEU A 741 33.02 49.01 -6.78
N VAL A 742 34.00 48.32 -7.34
CA VAL A 742 33.88 47.60 -8.60
C VAL A 742 33.45 46.17 -8.30
N VAL A 743 32.29 45.78 -8.81
CA VAL A 743 31.72 44.44 -8.66
C VAL A 743 31.83 43.74 -10.01
N GLU A 744 32.70 42.74 -10.14
CA GLU A 744 32.83 41.95 -11.37
C GLU A 744 32.30 40.53 -11.16
N ASN A 745 31.41 40.08 -12.04
CA ASN A 745 30.85 38.73 -11.96
C ASN A 745 31.56 37.78 -12.93
N HIS A 746 32.52 36.99 -12.42
CA HIS A 746 33.19 35.95 -13.21
C HIS A 746 32.48 34.59 -13.18
N SER A 747 31.28 34.50 -12.60
CA SER A 747 30.48 33.27 -12.60
C SER A 747 29.70 33.10 -13.90
N ASP A 748 29.19 31.90 -14.15
CA ASP A 748 28.40 31.56 -15.35
C ASP A 748 26.90 31.94 -15.21
N VAL A 749 26.50 32.61 -14.12
CA VAL A 749 25.11 32.99 -13.81
C VAL A 749 25.02 34.46 -13.43
N ASN A 750 23.82 35.04 -13.51
CA ASN A 750 23.57 36.39 -13.00
C ASN A 750 23.51 36.35 -11.47
N GLU A 751 24.24 37.25 -10.81
CA GLU A 751 24.34 37.29 -9.36
C GLU A 751 23.66 38.55 -8.81
N ARG A 752 22.95 38.39 -7.68
CA ARG A 752 22.31 39.49 -6.96
C ARG A 752 23.00 39.65 -5.62
N LEU A 753 23.57 40.83 -5.40
CA LEU A 753 24.35 41.11 -4.19
C LEU A 753 23.61 42.07 -3.29
N GLU A 754 23.90 42.00 -1.99
CA GLU A 754 23.54 43.01 -1.01
C GLU A 754 24.84 43.56 -0.43
N ILE A 755 25.30 44.70 -0.94
CA ILE A 755 26.59 45.29 -0.57
C ILE A 755 26.34 46.42 0.43
N THR A 756 27.02 46.37 1.56
CA THR A 756 27.02 47.42 2.58
C THR A 756 28.45 47.87 2.82
N ASP A 757 28.76 49.13 2.53
CA ASP A 757 30.05 49.75 2.83
C ASP A 757 29.89 50.66 4.04
N ILE A 758 30.62 50.36 5.12
CA ILE A 758 30.59 51.08 6.40
C ILE A 758 31.70 52.11 6.37
N VAL A 759 31.36 53.37 6.60
CA VAL A 759 32.25 54.53 6.41
C VAL A 759 32.23 55.40 7.66
N SER A 760 33.41 55.82 8.16
CA SER A 760 33.52 56.65 9.37
C SER A 760 33.20 58.15 9.17
N THR A 761 32.94 58.56 7.93
CA THR A 761 32.66 59.95 7.53
C THR A 761 31.43 60.01 6.63
N GLU A 762 30.68 61.11 6.70
CA GLU A 762 29.43 61.28 5.95
C GLU A 762 29.67 61.16 4.43
N PRO A 763 29.12 60.13 3.78
CA PRO A 763 29.24 59.94 2.34
C PRO A 763 28.24 60.84 1.59
N THR A 764 28.67 61.35 0.45
CA THR A 764 27.89 62.20 -0.45
C THR A 764 27.93 61.66 -1.88
N ASP A 765 27.09 62.17 -2.79
CA ASP A 765 27.09 61.78 -4.22
C ASP A 765 27.00 60.26 -4.51
N LEU A 766 26.12 59.56 -3.79
CA LEU A 766 25.94 58.11 -3.92
C LEU A 766 25.28 57.72 -5.26
N SER A 767 25.83 56.72 -5.95
CA SER A 767 25.15 56.03 -7.05
C SER A 767 24.05 55.11 -6.53
N ASP A 768 22.82 55.14 -7.07
CA ASP A 768 21.73 54.16 -6.94
C ASP A 768 21.52 53.40 -5.59
N GLY A 769 22.04 53.94 -4.48
CA GLY A 769 22.13 53.29 -3.18
C GLY A 769 21.49 54.12 -2.07
N THR A 770 21.40 53.54 -0.89
CA THR A 770 20.81 54.19 0.29
C THR A 770 21.83 54.31 1.41
N VAL A 771 21.74 55.36 2.22
CA VAL A 771 22.63 55.58 3.35
C VAL A 771 21.86 55.63 4.66
N VAL A 772 22.45 55.02 5.70
CA VAL A 772 21.91 55.01 7.06
C VAL A 772 23.02 55.38 8.04
N ASP A 773 22.79 56.39 8.88
CA ASP A 773 23.69 56.75 9.99
C ASP A 773 23.31 55.96 11.25
N MET A 774 24.29 55.31 11.86
CA MET A 774 24.17 54.67 13.17
C MET A 774 25.40 54.97 14.03
N ASP A 775 25.20 55.71 15.12
CA ASP A 775 26.21 56.00 16.14
C ASP A 775 27.53 56.61 15.63
N GLY A 776 27.48 57.37 14.53
CA GLY A 776 28.65 58.05 13.95
C GLY A 776 29.37 57.27 12.85
N GLU A 777 28.83 56.12 12.43
CA GLU A 777 29.23 55.37 11.24
C GLU A 777 28.10 55.36 10.21
N TRP A 778 28.47 55.45 8.93
CA TRP A 778 27.55 55.54 7.81
C TRP A 778 27.53 54.23 7.03
N PHE A 779 26.36 53.63 6.87
CA PHE A 779 26.14 52.37 6.17
C PHE A 779 25.61 52.67 4.77
N VAL A 780 26.47 52.54 3.76
CA VAL A 780 26.12 52.72 2.35
C VAL A 780 25.69 51.39 1.75
N GLN A 781 24.44 51.29 1.32
CA GLN A 781 23.82 50.03 0.91
C GLN A 781 23.42 50.04 -0.57
N TRP A 782 23.76 48.96 -1.28
CA TRP A 782 23.36 48.68 -2.65
C TRP A 782 22.83 47.26 -2.81
N LYS A 783 21.94 47.08 -3.80
CA LYS A 783 21.44 45.77 -4.21
C LYS A 783 21.64 45.52 -5.70
N PRO A 784 22.89 45.46 -6.21
CA PRO A 784 23.13 45.33 -7.64
C PRO A 784 22.77 43.91 -8.12
N GLU A 785 22.20 43.84 -9.32
CA GLU A 785 22.16 42.62 -10.13
C GLU A 785 23.24 42.72 -11.20
N VAL A 786 24.22 41.81 -11.17
CA VAL A 786 25.36 41.80 -12.08
C VAL A 786 25.26 40.56 -12.98
N PRO A 787 25.02 40.72 -14.29
CA PRO A 787 24.98 39.59 -15.21
C PRO A 787 26.31 38.83 -15.29
N SER A 788 26.26 37.58 -15.73
CA SER A 788 27.47 36.76 -15.95
C SER A 788 28.43 37.45 -16.93
N GLY A 789 29.68 37.63 -16.51
CA GLY A 789 30.74 38.26 -17.29
C GLY A 789 30.70 39.79 -17.35
N ASP A 790 29.72 40.42 -16.70
CA ASP A 790 29.58 41.87 -16.62
C ASP A 790 30.19 42.43 -15.31
N GLU A 791 30.37 43.75 -15.29
CA GLU A 791 30.84 44.52 -14.14
C GLU A 791 29.85 45.64 -13.77
N ARG A 792 29.86 46.06 -12.50
CA ARG A 792 29.11 47.20 -11.99
C ARG A 792 29.96 48.03 -11.05
N GLU A 793 30.00 49.33 -11.30
CA GLU A 793 30.61 50.31 -10.41
C GLU A 793 29.54 50.91 -9.49
N LEU A 794 29.85 50.95 -8.19
CA LEU A 794 29.05 51.61 -7.16
C LEU A 794 29.91 52.71 -6.55
N THR A 795 29.47 53.96 -6.61
CA THR A 795 30.28 55.11 -6.24
C THR A 795 29.64 55.97 -5.16
N TYR A 796 30.49 56.62 -4.36
CA TYR A 796 30.13 57.71 -3.46
C TYR A 796 31.37 58.58 -3.19
N ALA A 797 31.19 59.76 -2.59
CA ALA A 797 32.24 60.71 -2.27
C ALA A 797 32.37 60.92 -0.76
N VAL A 798 33.59 61.10 -0.26
CA VAL A 798 33.91 61.30 1.16
C VAL A 798 34.97 62.38 1.31
N ASP A 799 34.73 63.32 2.24
CA ASP A 799 35.64 64.42 2.56
C ASP A 799 36.59 64.05 3.71
N GLY A 800 37.88 63.88 3.43
CA GLY A 800 38.93 63.65 4.45
C GLY A 800 39.42 62.20 4.53
N ASP A 801 40.19 61.88 5.58
CA ASP A 801 40.65 60.51 5.85
C ASP A 801 39.51 59.72 6.52
N ALA A 802 38.92 58.76 5.79
CA ALA A 802 37.86 57.89 6.28
C ALA A 802 38.33 56.43 6.39
N ASP A 803 37.75 55.72 7.35
CA ASP A 803 37.91 54.27 7.53
C ASP A 803 36.74 53.56 6.84
N PHE A 804 37.01 52.40 6.25
CA PHE A 804 36.07 51.70 5.40
C PHE A 804 36.03 50.20 5.70
N GLU A 805 34.84 49.62 5.84
CA GLU A 805 34.62 48.17 6.00
C GLU A 805 33.45 47.72 5.10
N VAL A 806 33.70 46.78 4.18
CA VAL A 806 32.66 46.28 3.28
C VAL A 806 32.12 44.93 3.76
N SER A 807 30.80 44.81 3.75
CA SER A 807 30.05 43.58 3.97
C SER A 807 29.23 43.26 2.74
N VAL A 808 29.27 42.01 2.28
CA VAL A 808 28.60 41.58 1.07
C VAL A 808 27.76 40.33 1.37
N GLY A 809 26.46 40.45 1.14
CA GLY A 809 25.47 39.38 1.22
C GLY A 809 24.87 39.02 -0.15
N GLY A 810 23.96 38.03 -0.16
CA GLY A 810 23.26 37.58 -1.37
C GLY A 810 24.00 36.49 -2.17
N VAL A 811 25.30 36.29 -1.94
CA VAL A 811 26.14 35.26 -2.56
C VAL A 811 26.85 34.45 -1.47
N GLU A 812 27.03 33.14 -1.68
CA GLU A 812 27.77 32.28 -0.76
C GLU A 812 29.23 32.74 -0.62
N THR A 813 29.78 32.81 0.60
CA THR A 813 31.11 33.37 0.88
C THR A 813 32.22 32.72 0.06
N GLU A 814 32.15 31.40 -0.20
CA GLU A 814 33.15 30.68 -1.01
C GLU A 814 33.06 30.99 -2.52
N LYS A 815 31.98 31.66 -2.95
CA LYS A 815 31.79 32.19 -4.32
C LYS A 815 32.07 33.69 -4.42
N LEU A 816 32.48 34.32 -3.33
CA LEU A 816 32.80 35.74 -3.25
C LEU A 816 34.31 35.92 -3.06
N THR A 817 34.86 37.01 -3.60
CA THR A 817 36.23 37.45 -3.31
C THR A 817 36.20 38.94 -3.04
N VAL A 818 36.51 39.33 -1.81
CA VAL A 818 36.52 40.74 -1.39
C VAL A 818 37.97 41.20 -1.25
N ASN A 819 38.35 42.18 -2.05
CA ASN A 819 39.63 42.89 -1.98
C ASN A 819 39.35 44.38 -1.75
N ALA A 820 38.92 44.74 -0.56
CA ALA A 820 38.41 46.07 -0.23
C ALA A 820 39.05 46.66 1.02
#